data_AF-T0QMS3-F1
#
_entry.id   AF-T0QMS3-F1
#
_cell.length_a   1.000
_cell.length_b   1.000
_cell.length_c   1.000
_cell.angle_alpha   90.00
_cell.angle_beta   90.00
_cell.angle_gamma   90.00
#
_symmetry.space_group_name_H-M   'P 1'
#
loop_
_entity.id
_entity.type
_entity.pdbx_description
1 polymer ?
#
loop_
_entity_poly.entity_id
_entity_poly.type
_entity_poly.pdbx_seq_one_letter_code
_entity_poly.pdbx_strand_id
1 'polypeptide(L)'
;MPPSDAKAAYEAVATQLKTLRLTTAVDTFELPYRVAPRLYVDTLRKALAWPLAVHEVDQLAVAYTLSPGVVLLPAMSVRVDNTNAWRKTLARVETVVRDVLSPTSPFRLALAHVAFDATGSSACLTPALRPPHTIGTVVISLPTFHGGGDVMFADGRSYCTQHATTTHVCAVFAPNANYLIEPMTYGRRVTLVYHVVAATDPVKANIDAATATLQSLAAAPSHALNVFALRPTAPTSPGVEGLAPDDRAFADALVETDVYDVALINKAHPGRPAEGRKVSATTVGVALPHGNSLCHVTVDAILFTDAGVDVRCIPGRWLYNRLPDPIVALVSSYLTPAVRLLDVTDGVLYHPLYDLGVALGILAAQNVAMDLLPYAARVIYAVMLDDYDGDDVRYSVEAVVGLVVAGDCANILESVLSRCLHDRGIAVVPALVAFARQCPRLVTPAFCAMASATILDATCSNRPVRPVMDDVLAAYFDANERCAGHDTRMLVLVCALEYFRTYDRATVLVFVDMWLAGNGDLNLHYEWTMYLTSTLSVDDGDVLVRLGLAYIEVTPYCPKVYTDYCLDDVAFAPTCCAYCVEFGRFLLSPVDAYRRCYAHQVCDAISDVVAAHPLQLQATTLRGLEILGEIALDTDGTGYALADPAIVIDFVKVRQPGQLSLRELCLRLEHLDTTTTSTMRRRRRMEELVTRTRAALAHRRETFVG
;
A
#
# COMPACT_ATOMS: atom_id res chain seq x y z
N MET A 1 42.36 -30.39 -26.39
CA MET A 1 42.61 -29.51 -25.23
C MET A 1 42.54 -30.39 -23.98
N PRO A 2 43.55 -30.43 -23.09
CA PRO A 2 43.46 -31.23 -21.88
C PRO A 2 42.32 -30.74 -20.97
N PRO A 3 41.70 -31.61 -20.15
CA PRO A 3 40.50 -31.27 -19.36
C PRO A 3 40.69 -30.09 -18.40
N SER A 4 41.92 -29.87 -17.91
CA SER A 4 42.30 -28.75 -17.06
C SER A 4 42.12 -27.39 -17.74
N ASP A 5 42.37 -27.34 -19.04
CA ASP A 5 42.42 -26.09 -19.79
C ASP A 5 41.00 -25.63 -20.15
N ALA A 6 40.10 -26.58 -20.44
CA ALA A 6 38.70 -26.28 -20.75
C ALA A 6 37.98 -25.70 -19.53
N LYS A 7 38.18 -26.30 -18.33
CA LYS A 7 37.65 -25.76 -17.07
C LYS A 7 38.15 -24.32 -16.83
N ALA A 8 39.45 -24.07 -17.00
CA ALA A 8 40.01 -22.73 -16.84
C ALA A 8 39.41 -21.73 -17.83
N ALA A 9 39.08 -22.15 -19.05
CA ALA A 9 38.42 -21.29 -20.03
C ALA A 9 36.96 -20.96 -19.65
N TYR A 10 36.17 -21.94 -19.19
CA TYR A 10 34.82 -21.67 -18.67
C TYR A 10 34.84 -20.79 -17.42
N GLU A 11 35.78 -21.02 -16.50
CA GLU A 11 35.98 -20.17 -15.32
C GLU A 11 36.45 -18.76 -15.71
N ALA A 12 37.25 -18.61 -16.76
CA ALA A 12 37.64 -17.32 -17.30
C ALA A 12 36.45 -16.55 -17.91
N VAL A 13 35.56 -17.22 -18.64
CA VAL A 13 34.32 -16.62 -19.16
C VAL A 13 33.39 -16.22 -18.01
N ALA A 14 33.20 -17.09 -17.02
CA ALA A 14 32.41 -16.77 -15.83
C ALA A 14 33.03 -15.59 -15.05
N THR A 15 34.36 -15.53 -14.97
CA THR A 15 35.09 -14.42 -14.34
C THR A 15 34.93 -13.14 -15.15
N GLN A 16 35.05 -13.18 -16.47
CA GLN A 16 34.85 -12.05 -17.38
C GLN A 16 33.45 -11.45 -17.25
N LEU A 17 32.43 -12.30 -17.08
CA LEU A 17 31.04 -11.85 -16.88
C LEU A 17 30.77 -11.40 -15.44
N LYS A 18 31.53 -11.89 -14.45
CA LYS A 18 31.48 -11.44 -13.04
C LYS A 18 32.27 -10.15 -12.78
N THR A 19 33.35 -9.89 -13.51
CA THR A 19 34.13 -8.65 -13.39
C THR A 19 33.41 -7.42 -13.94
N LEU A 20 32.21 -7.57 -14.51
CA LEU A 20 31.34 -6.45 -14.86
C LEU A 20 30.83 -5.66 -13.64
N ARG A 21 31.00 -6.17 -12.42
CA ARG A 21 30.35 -5.57 -11.26
C ARG A 21 31.17 -4.51 -10.53
N LEU A 22 30.81 -3.29 -10.90
CA LEU A 22 30.69 -2.13 -10.02
C LEU A 22 29.61 -2.29 -8.93
N THR A 23 29.22 -3.50 -8.48
CA THR A 23 27.99 -3.65 -7.67
C THR A 23 27.95 -2.86 -6.38
N THR A 24 29.11 -2.56 -5.84
CA THR A 24 29.26 -1.80 -4.61
C THR A 24 29.98 -0.49 -4.88
N ALA A 25 30.17 -0.11 -6.14
CA ALA A 25 30.76 1.17 -6.49
C ALA A 25 29.77 2.25 -6.07
N VAL A 26 30.12 2.90 -4.97
CA VAL A 26 29.42 4.01 -4.37
C VAL A 26 30.47 5.06 -4.11
N ASP A 27 30.16 6.30 -4.41
CA ASP A 27 30.90 7.42 -3.87
C ASP A 27 29.99 8.60 -3.55
N THR A 28 30.41 9.39 -2.59
CA THR A 28 29.70 10.58 -2.12
C THR A 28 30.65 11.77 -2.14
N PHE A 29 30.22 12.88 -2.71
CA PHE A 29 31.07 14.05 -2.85
C PHE A 29 30.26 15.34 -2.84
N GLU A 30 30.94 16.46 -2.59
CA GLU A 30 30.33 17.77 -2.60
C GLU A 30 30.70 18.55 -3.85
N LEU A 31 29.72 19.20 -4.47
CA LEU A 31 29.94 20.17 -5.54
C LEU A 31 29.78 21.59 -5.00
N PRO A 32 30.72 22.51 -5.30
CA PRO A 32 30.57 23.92 -4.92
C PRO A 32 29.28 24.51 -5.51
N TYR A 33 28.40 25.06 -4.67
CA TYR A 33 27.12 25.64 -5.10
C TYR A 33 27.37 26.98 -5.79
N ARG A 34 27.69 26.92 -7.09
CA ARG A 34 27.86 28.12 -7.93
C ARG A 34 26.64 28.41 -8.79
N VAL A 35 25.82 27.39 -9.07
CA VAL A 35 24.67 27.49 -9.99
C VAL A 35 23.58 26.53 -9.54
N ALA A 36 22.48 27.06 -9.01
CA ALA A 36 21.26 26.30 -8.78
C ALA A 36 20.55 25.98 -10.11
N PRO A 37 19.96 24.78 -10.29
CA PRO A 37 19.16 24.49 -11.47
C PRO A 37 17.84 25.29 -11.42
N ARG A 38 17.50 25.95 -12.53
CA ARG A 38 16.21 26.63 -12.71
C ARG A 38 15.24 25.65 -13.35
N LEU A 39 14.42 25.00 -12.51
CA LEU A 39 13.48 23.98 -12.94
C LEU A 39 12.12 24.60 -13.26
N TYR A 40 11.57 24.27 -14.43
CA TYR A 40 10.18 24.51 -14.78
C TYR A 40 9.45 23.18 -14.78
N VAL A 41 8.25 23.16 -14.20
CA VAL A 41 7.36 22.00 -14.20
C VAL A 41 6.14 22.35 -15.03
N ASP A 42 5.68 21.45 -15.90
CA ASP A 42 4.60 21.75 -16.85
C ASP A 42 3.29 22.21 -16.18
N THR A 43 3.05 21.78 -14.94
CA THR A 43 1.88 22.17 -14.14
C THR A 43 2.01 23.54 -13.48
N LEU A 44 3.20 24.16 -13.51
CA LEU A 44 3.49 25.43 -12.87
C LEU A 44 3.89 26.50 -13.89
N ARG A 45 3.34 27.70 -13.74
CA ARG A 45 3.58 28.82 -14.68
C ARG A 45 4.93 29.51 -14.51
N LYS A 46 5.65 29.23 -13.41
CA LYS A 46 6.92 29.86 -13.05
C LYS A 46 7.97 28.80 -12.71
N ALA A 47 9.24 29.17 -12.83
CA ALA A 47 10.34 28.33 -12.34
C ALA A 47 10.20 28.11 -10.83
N LEU A 48 10.60 26.92 -10.37
CA LEU A 48 10.73 26.62 -8.96
C LEU A 48 11.80 27.53 -8.34
N ALA A 49 11.44 28.17 -7.23
CA ALA A 49 12.37 28.92 -6.40
C ALA A 49 12.84 28.04 -5.24
N TRP A 50 14.09 28.22 -4.82
CA TRP A 50 14.68 27.51 -3.68
C TRP A 50 14.91 28.49 -2.54
N PRO A 51 14.44 28.21 -1.31
CA PRO A 51 13.58 27.10 -0.92
C PRO A 51 12.18 27.21 -1.56
N LEU A 52 11.53 26.06 -1.78
CA LEU A 52 10.17 26.00 -2.31
C LEU A 52 9.15 26.53 -1.31
N ALA A 53 8.13 27.21 -1.81
CA ALA A 53 6.98 27.57 -0.99
C ALA A 53 6.08 26.33 -0.74
N VAL A 54 5.44 26.26 0.43
CA VAL A 54 4.60 25.11 0.83
C VAL A 54 3.50 24.82 -0.20
N HIS A 55 2.80 25.86 -0.67
CA HIS A 55 1.75 25.71 -1.69
C HIS A 55 2.24 25.16 -3.03
N GLU A 56 3.50 25.40 -3.42
CA GLU A 56 4.07 24.84 -4.65
C GLU A 56 4.27 23.34 -4.49
N VAL A 57 4.70 22.90 -3.29
CA VAL A 57 4.83 21.48 -2.97
C VAL A 57 3.46 20.80 -2.96
N ASP A 58 2.44 21.43 -2.38
CA ASP A 58 1.10 20.85 -2.33
C ASP A 58 0.48 20.73 -3.74
N GLN A 59 0.70 21.73 -4.60
CA GLN A 59 0.28 21.66 -6.01
C GLN A 59 0.99 20.53 -6.78
N LEU A 60 2.29 20.35 -6.54
CA LEU A 60 3.05 19.25 -7.14
C LEU A 60 2.59 17.90 -6.56
N ALA A 61 2.26 17.85 -5.27
CA ALA A 61 1.76 16.64 -4.63
C ALA A 61 0.41 16.21 -5.23
N VAL A 62 -0.53 17.13 -5.45
CA VAL A 62 -1.81 16.80 -6.10
C VAL A 62 -1.60 16.20 -7.50
N ALA A 63 -0.60 16.67 -8.24
CA ALA A 63 -0.37 16.23 -9.62
C ALA A 63 0.51 14.97 -9.76
N TYR A 64 1.42 14.70 -8.80
CA TYR A 64 2.49 13.71 -8.98
C TYR A 64 2.78 12.84 -7.75
N THR A 65 1.89 12.82 -6.74
CA THR A 65 2.07 11.93 -5.58
C THR A 65 1.80 10.48 -5.95
N LEU A 66 2.81 9.62 -5.74
CA LEU A 66 2.67 8.16 -5.84
C LEU A 66 2.55 7.51 -4.45
N SER A 67 3.00 8.18 -3.40
CA SER A 67 2.89 7.69 -2.01
C SER A 67 2.83 8.87 -1.04
N PRO A 68 2.12 8.77 0.09
CA PRO A 68 2.01 9.86 1.05
C PRO A 68 3.38 10.43 1.43
N GLY A 69 3.55 11.75 1.27
CA GLY A 69 4.78 12.45 1.64
C GLY A 69 5.95 12.33 0.64
N VAL A 70 5.73 11.73 -0.55
CA VAL A 70 6.74 11.67 -1.62
C VAL A 70 6.13 12.12 -2.95
N VAL A 71 6.74 13.14 -3.56
CA VAL A 71 6.37 13.63 -4.90
C VAL A 71 7.49 13.30 -5.88
N LEU A 72 7.17 12.58 -6.97
CA LEU A 72 8.12 12.19 -8.01
C LEU A 72 7.73 12.84 -9.33
N LEU A 73 8.45 13.90 -9.71
CA LEU A 73 8.26 14.55 -11.01
C LEU A 73 9.05 13.80 -12.08
N PRO A 74 8.39 13.15 -13.06
CA PRO A 74 9.11 12.46 -14.12
C PRO A 74 9.89 13.48 -14.97
N ALA A 75 11.04 13.08 -15.51
CA ALA A 75 11.91 13.99 -16.27
C ALA A 75 11.21 14.68 -17.45
N MET A 76 10.23 14.02 -18.08
CA MET A 76 9.43 14.60 -19.17
C MET A 76 8.62 15.84 -18.75
N SER A 77 8.29 15.95 -17.46
CA SER A 77 7.52 17.06 -16.89
C SER A 77 8.41 18.19 -16.35
N VAL A 78 9.74 18.07 -16.48
CA VAL A 78 10.70 19.02 -15.91
C VAL A 78 11.66 19.55 -16.97
N ARG A 79 11.83 20.87 -17.02
CA ARG A 79 12.75 21.55 -17.93
C ARG A 79 13.78 22.37 -17.14
N VAL A 80 15.06 22.28 -17.52
CA VAL A 80 16.14 23.06 -16.90
C VAL A 80 16.48 24.26 -17.79
N ASP A 81 16.03 25.44 -17.40
CA ASP A 81 16.12 26.68 -18.20
C ASP A 81 17.56 27.21 -18.31
N ASN A 82 18.35 27.11 -17.24
CA ASN A 82 19.77 27.50 -17.26
C ASN A 82 20.69 26.37 -17.75
N THR A 83 20.30 25.68 -18.83
CA THR A 83 20.94 24.45 -19.34
C THR A 83 22.46 24.56 -19.47
N ASN A 84 22.98 25.66 -20.00
CA ASN A 84 24.43 25.83 -20.23
C ASN A 84 25.23 25.90 -18.92
N ALA A 85 24.70 26.60 -17.92
CA ALA A 85 25.36 26.73 -16.63
C ALA A 85 25.27 25.42 -15.84
N TRP A 86 24.10 24.77 -15.88
CA TRP A 86 23.89 23.47 -15.25
C TRP A 86 24.72 22.36 -15.90
N ARG A 87 24.89 22.36 -17.22
CA ARG A 87 25.74 21.41 -17.95
C ARG A 87 27.20 21.47 -17.49
N LYS A 88 27.72 22.65 -17.12
CA LYS A 88 29.07 22.77 -16.55
C LYS A 88 29.18 22.10 -15.17
N THR A 89 28.12 22.15 -14.37
CA THR A 89 28.03 21.40 -13.10
C THR A 89 28.03 19.90 -13.37
N LEU A 90 27.19 19.43 -14.31
CA LEU A 90 27.13 18.02 -14.70
C LEU A 90 28.45 17.50 -15.26
N ALA A 91 29.22 18.31 -15.99
CA ALA A 91 30.55 17.90 -16.48
C ALA A 91 31.53 17.54 -15.34
N ARG A 92 31.37 18.11 -14.13
CA ARG A 92 32.15 17.74 -12.94
C ARG A 92 31.64 16.46 -12.29
N VAL A 93 30.34 16.22 -12.36
CA VAL A 93 29.76 14.93 -11.96
C VAL A 93 30.27 13.82 -12.88
N GLU A 94 30.35 14.09 -14.19
CA GLU A 94 30.84 13.13 -15.17
C GLU A 94 32.28 12.67 -14.92
N THR A 95 33.16 13.51 -14.33
CA THR A 95 34.50 13.07 -13.96
C THR A 95 34.44 12.05 -12.82
N VAL A 96 33.64 12.32 -11.78
CA VAL A 96 33.46 11.36 -10.67
C VAL A 96 32.79 10.08 -11.16
N VAL A 97 31.81 10.17 -12.05
CA VAL A 97 31.17 8.99 -12.66
C VAL A 97 32.19 8.12 -13.41
N ARG A 98 33.18 8.73 -14.08
CA ARG A 98 34.25 7.95 -14.73
C ARG A 98 35.13 7.23 -13.72
N ASP A 99 35.47 7.90 -12.63
CA ASP A 99 36.34 7.33 -11.60
C ASP A 99 35.62 6.20 -10.84
N VAL A 100 34.36 6.41 -10.48
CA VAL A 100 33.57 5.48 -9.67
C VAL A 100 33.03 4.32 -10.50
N LEU A 101 32.45 4.61 -11.67
CA LEU A 101 31.79 3.60 -12.51
C LEU A 101 32.68 3.08 -13.64
N SER A 102 33.89 3.62 -13.86
CA SER A 102 34.85 3.14 -14.88
C SER A 102 34.20 2.67 -16.21
N PRO A 103 33.31 3.48 -16.83
CA PRO A 103 32.54 3.04 -17.98
C PRO A 103 33.45 2.76 -19.18
N THR A 104 33.23 1.64 -19.85
CA THR A 104 34.02 1.21 -21.03
C THR A 104 33.66 1.95 -22.31
N SER A 105 32.54 2.65 -22.34
CA SER A 105 32.05 3.42 -23.48
C SER A 105 31.64 4.84 -23.06
N PRO A 106 31.53 5.79 -24.01
CA PRO A 106 30.96 7.10 -23.72
C PRO A 106 29.58 6.95 -23.08
N PHE A 107 29.27 7.80 -22.10
CA PHE A 107 27.97 7.81 -21.42
C PHE A 107 27.39 9.22 -21.39
N ARG A 108 26.12 9.32 -21.04
CA ARG A 108 25.44 10.58 -20.76
C ARG A 108 24.64 10.49 -19.46
N LEU A 109 24.46 11.65 -18.82
CA LEU A 109 23.54 11.79 -17.69
C LEU A 109 22.16 12.18 -18.23
N ALA A 110 21.17 11.30 -18.03
CA ALA A 110 19.78 11.55 -18.40
C ALA A 110 18.95 11.73 -17.12
N LEU A 111 18.27 12.87 -16.97
CA LEU A 111 17.40 13.08 -15.82
C LEU A 111 16.33 11.98 -15.81
N ALA A 112 16.15 11.33 -14.67
CA ALA A 112 15.13 10.30 -14.43
C ALA A 112 13.87 10.95 -13.84
N HIS A 113 14.06 11.63 -12.69
CA HIS A 113 13.01 12.34 -11.99
C HIS A 113 13.58 13.40 -11.02
N VAL A 114 12.69 14.25 -10.52
CA VAL A 114 12.93 15.14 -9.39
C VAL A 114 12.07 14.65 -8.23
N ALA A 115 12.69 14.38 -7.08
CA ALA A 115 12.00 13.87 -5.91
C ALA A 115 11.89 14.93 -4.81
N PHE A 116 10.72 15.02 -4.18
CA PHE A 116 10.45 15.81 -2.99
C PHE A 116 10.04 14.82 -1.90
N ASP A 117 10.87 14.66 -0.90
CA ASP A 117 10.75 13.61 0.11
C ASP A 117 10.58 14.23 1.49
N ALA A 118 9.42 13.97 2.11
CA ALA A 118 9.07 14.39 3.46
C ALA A 118 9.07 13.22 4.47
N THR A 119 9.41 12.00 4.02
CA THR A 119 9.22 10.76 4.82
C THR A 119 10.49 9.95 5.00
N GLY A 120 11.47 10.09 4.09
CA GLY A 120 12.66 9.24 4.05
C GLY A 120 12.45 8.02 3.17
N SER A 121 11.64 8.14 2.11
CA SER A 121 11.30 7.00 1.25
C SER A 121 12.41 6.67 0.26
N SER A 122 12.75 5.38 0.12
CA SER A 122 13.74 4.91 -0.87
C SER A 122 13.34 5.21 -2.32
N ALA A 123 12.03 5.37 -2.59
CA ALA A 123 11.51 5.75 -3.90
C ALA A 123 12.05 7.11 -4.38
N CYS A 124 12.52 7.99 -3.49
CA CYS A 124 13.11 9.26 -3.89
C CYS A 124 14.45 9.09 -4.63
N LEU A 125 15.19 8.01 -4.37
CA LEU A 125 16.49 7.72 -4.99
C LEU A 125 16.43 6.64 -6.07
N THR A 126 15.38 5.81 -6.06
CA THR A 126 15.21 4.68 -7.00
C THR A 126 14.41 5.12 -8.23
N PRO A 127 15.00 5.20 -9.44
CA PRO A 127 14.21 5.42 -10.64
C PRO A 127 13.24 4.26 -10.88
N ALA A 128 11.95 4.57 -11.12
CA ALA A 128 10.91 3.56 -11.35
C ALA A 128 11.16 2.74 -12.62
N LEU A 129 11.73 3.37 -13.65
CA LEU A 129 12.10 2.73 -14.92
C LEU A 129 13.55 3.07 -15.22
N ARG A 130 14.32 2.09 -15.70
CA ARG A 130 15.70 2.29 -16.16
C ARG A 130 15.74 2.11 -17.68
N PRO A 131 16.15 3.12 -18.45
CA PRO A 131 16.41 2.95 -19.88
C PRO A 131 17.44 1.85 -20.13
N PRO A 132 17.43 1.23 -21.32
CA PRO A 132 18.52 0.34 -21.75
C PRO A 132 19.88 1.01 -21.57
N HIS A 133 20.90 0.20 -21.26
CA HIS A 133 22.29 0.65 -21.08
C HIS A 133 22.51 1.56 -19.86
N THR A 134 21.59 1.57 -18.89
CA THR A 134 21.82 2.26 -17.61
C THR A 134 22.86 1.50 -16.79
N ILE A 135 24.00 2.15 -16.54
CA ILE A 135 25.14 1.58 -15.79
C ILE A 135 25.27 2.12 -14.36
N GLY A 136 24.42 3.07 -13.98
CA GLY A 136 24.43 3.65 -12.65
C GLY A 136 23.38 4.74 -12.46
N THR A 137 23.34 5.26 -11.24
CA THR A 137 22.48 6.37 -10.82
C THR A 137 23.36 7.47 -10.24
N VAL A 138 23.06 8.72 -10.60
CA VAL A 138 23.59 9.90 -9.91
C VAL A 138 22.45 10.57 -9.17
N VAL A 139 22.69 10.87 -7.91
CA VAL A 139 21.82 11.65 -7.06
C VAL A 139 22.49 12.98 -6.76
N ILE A 140 21.79 14.09 -7.00
CA ILE A 140 22.23 15.44 -6.63
C ILE A 140 21.18 16.04 -5.70
N SER A 141 21.54 16.21 -4.44
CA SER A 141 20.66 16.84 -3.46
C SER A 141 20.76 18.36 -3.57
N LEU A 142 19.60 19.02 -3.64
CA LEU A 142 19.52 20.48 -3.67
C LEU A 142 19.54 21.03 -2.24
N PRO A 143 20.01 22.27 -2.02
CA PRO A 143 20.01 22.87 -0.69
C PRO A 143 18.58 23.03 -0.17
N THR A 144 18.21 22.21 0.80
CA THR A 144 16.89 22.19 1.43
C THR A 144 17.03 22.10 2.94
N PHE A 145 16.04 22.59 3.68
CA PHE A 145 16.05 22.55 5.14
C PHE A 145 15.21 21.36 5.63
N HIS A 146 15.86 20.37 6.23
CA HIS A 146 15.21 19.19 6.79
C HIS A 146 16.04 18.51 7.89
N GLY A 147 15.38 17.71 8.73
CA GLY A 147 16.00 16.82 9.70
C GLY A 147 15.74 15.35 9.37
N GLY A 148 16.71 14.49 9.64
CA GLY A 148 16.68 13.08 9.22
C GLY A 148 16.90 12.90 7.72
N GLY A 149 16.56 11.71 7.20
CA GLY A 149 16.74 11.39 5.78
C GLY A 149 18.15 10.95 5.39
N ASP A 150 19.01 10.61 6.36
CA ASP A 150 20.39 10.20 6.12
C ASP A 150 20.42 8.93 5.27
N VAL A 151 21.24 8.94 4.21
CA VAL A 151 21.35 7.82 3.28
C VAL A 151 22.58 7.02 3.63
N MET A 152 22.40 5.76 3.99
CA MET A 152 23.47 4.82 4.35
C MET A 152 23.57 3.74 3.29
N PHE A 153 24.73 3.62 2.66
CA PHE A 153 25.05 2.54 1.74
C PHE A 153 25.58 1.33 2.50
N ALA A 154 25.42 0.14 1.91
CA ALA A 154 25.86 -1.11 2.52
C ALA A 154 27.39 -1.19 2.76
N ASP A 155 28.20 -0.35 2.10
CA ASP A 155 29.65 -0.26 2.31
C ASP A 155 30.04 0.66 3.48
N GLY A 156 29.04 1.17 4.23
CA GLY A 156 29.23 2.05 5.37
C GLY A 156 29.39 3.53 5.00
N ARG A 157 29.43 3.88 3.71
CA ARG A 157 29.37 5.29 3.30
C ARG A 157 27.99 5.85 3.56
N SER A 158 27.93 7.11 3.96
CA SER A 158 26.67 7.82 4.10
C SER A 158 26.80 9.25 3.64
N TYR A 159 25.66 9.86 3.29
CA TYR A 159 25.59 11.30 3.09
C TYR A 159 24.33 11.89 3.72
N CYS A 160 24.46 13.14 4.15
CA CYS A 160 23.48 13.89 4.89
C CYS A 160 23.39 15.32 4.33
N THR A 161 22.19 15.88 4.27
CA THR A 161 21.92 17.26 3.79
C THR A 161 21.11 18.08 4.79
N GLN A 162 21.34 17.88 6.09
CA GLN A 162 20.52 18.44 7.18
C GLN A 162 20.52 19.99 7.25
N HIS A 163 21.41 20.68 6.54
CA HIS A 163 21.49 22.15 6.57
C HIS A 163 21.48 22.73 5.17
N ALA A 164 21.03 23.99 5.03
CA ALA A 164 21.16 24.76 3.81
C ALA A 164 22.66 24.96 3.51
N THR A 165 23.26 23.97 2.86
CA THR A 165 24.68 23.96 2.53
C THR A 165 24.95 24.90 1.36
N THR A 166 26.15 25.46 1.33
CA THR A 166 26.71 26.17 0.16
C THR A 166 27.30 25.20 -0.87
N THR A 167 26.93 23.91 -0.79
CA THR A 167 27.38 22.83 -1.66
C THR A 167 26.22 21.90 -1.99
N HIS A 168 26.24 21.31 -3.18
CA HIS A 168 25.36 20.18 -3.49
C HIS A 168 26.02 18.90 -3.01
N VAL A 169 25.32 18.13 -2.17
CA VAL A 169 25.77 16.79 -1.80
C VAL A 169 25.31 15.81 -2.87
N CYS A 170 26.26 15.10 -3.45
CA CYS A 170 26.04 14.19 -4.56
C CYS A 170 26.42 12.76 -4.16
N ALA A 171 25.73 11.80 -4.76
CA ALA A 171 26.11 10.40 -4.69
C ALA A 171 26.09 9.79 -6.09
N VAL A 172 27.06 8.92 -6.38
CA VAL A 172 27.11 8.10 -7.59
C VAL A 172 27.13 6.66 -7.14
N PHE A 173 26.22 5.84 -7.64
CA PHE A 173 26.16 4.44 -7.28
C PHE A 173 25.68 3.55 -8.41
N ALA A 174 26.10 2.29 -8.39
CA ALA A 174 25.67 1.30 -9.37
C ALA A 174 24.18 0.94 -9.23
N PRO A 175 23.55 0.38 -10.28
CA PRO A 175 22.11 0.14 -10.31
C PRO A 175 21.58 -0.75 -9.18
N ASN A 176 22.44 -1.64 -8.66
CA ASN A 176 22.12 -2.61 -7.63
C ASN A 176 22.75 -2.26 -6.27
N ALA A 177 23.19 -1.02 -6.08
CA ALA A 177 23.71 -0.59 -4.79
C ALA A 177 22.56 -0.62 -3.76
N ASN A 178 22.82 -1.25 -2.62
CA ASN A 178 21.89 -1.30 -1.50
C ASN A 178 22.10 -0.07 -0.62
N TYR A 179 21.02 0.63 -0.30
CA TYR A 179 21.02 1.76 0.61
C TYR A 179 19.76 1.75 1.48
N LEU A 180 19.91 2.34 2.66
CA LEU A 180 18.84 2.65 3.60
C LEU A 180 18.72 4.16 3.72
N ILE A 181 17.51 4.64 3.93
CA ILE A 181 17.22 6.05 4.19
C ILE A 181 16.56 6.13 5.55
N GLU A 182 17.14 6.91 6.46
CA GLU A 182 16.50 7.16 7.74
C GLU A 182 15.20 7.97 7.56
N PRO A 183 14.19 7.76 8.42
CA PRO A 183 12.98 8.57 8.38
C PRO A 183 13.28 10.06 8.48
N MET A 184 12.47 10.85 7.80
CA MET A 184 12.51 12.31 7.92
C MET A 184 11.79 12.73 9.20
N THR A 185 12.44 13.57 10.02
CA THR A 185 11.86 14.08 11.28
C THR A 185 11.14 15.40 11.08
N TYR A 186 11.62 16.26 10.18
CA TYR A 186 10.95 17.49 9.76
C TYR A 186 11.50 18.00 8.43
N GLY A 187 10.77 18.91 7.78
CA GLY A 187 11.17 19.52 6.53
C GLY A 187 11.05 18.56 5.34
N ARG A 188 11.67 18.92 4.22
CA ARG A 188 11.63 18.13 2.98
C ARG A 188 12.96 18.19 2.26
N ARG A 189 13.42 17.04 1.78
CA ARG A 189 14.58 16.95 0.89
C ARG A 189 14.13 17.08 -0.56
N VAL A 190 14.90 17.81 -1.37
CA VAL A 190 14.72 17.79 -2.82
C VAL A 190 15.95 17.25 -3.53
N THR A 191 15.72 16.30 -4.44
CA THR A 191 16.76 15.53 -5.09
C THR A 191 16.54 15.44 -6.59
N LEU A 192 17.60 15.65 -7.37
CA LEU A 192 17.64 15.34 -8.80
C LEU A 192 18.27 13.96 -9.00
N VAL A 193 17.56 13.07 -9.66
CA VAL A 193 18.04 11.71 -9.93
C VAL A 193 18.30 11.57 -11.43
N TYR A 194 19.51 11.15 -11.80
CA TYR A 194 19.92 10.91 -13.18
C TYR A 194 20.29 9.45 -13.39
N HIS A 195 19.91 8.92 -14.54
CA HIS A 195 20.50 7.72 -15.11
C HIS A 195 21.88 8.04 -15.68
N VAL A 196 22.85 7.15 -15.43
CA VAL A 196 24.09 7.08 -16.19
C VAL A 196 23.86 6.10 -17.33
N VAL A 197 23.67 6.60 -18.57
CA VAL A 197 23.33 5.77 -19.73
C VAL A 197 24.54 5.67 -20.65
N ALA A 198 25.07 4.47 -20.82
CA ALA A 198 26.15 4.17 -21.75
C ALA A 198 25.65 4.22 -23.22
N ALA A 199 26.51 4.64 -24.15
CA ALA A 199 26.19 4.75 -25.58
C ALA A 199 26.06 3.38 -26.25
N THR A 200 26.81 2.40 -25.76
CA THR A 200 26.74 0.99 -26.18
C THR A 200 26.42 0.16 -24.96
N ASP A 201 25.64 -0.91 -25.14
CA ASP A 201 25.38 -1.84 -24.06
C ASP A 201 26.68 -2.54 -23.63
N PRO A 202 27.24 -2.20 -22.45
CA PRO A 202 28.46 -2.86 -22.01
C PRO A 202 28.19 -4.31 -21.58
N VAL A 203 26.94 -4.62 -21.24
CA VAL A 203 26.51 -5.99 -20.90
C VAL A 203 26.44 -6.79 -22.19
N LYS A 204 25.77 -6.27 -23.23
CA LYS A 204 25.68 -6.98 -24.52
C LYS A 204 27.05 -7.20 -25.18
N ALA A 205 27.93 -6.20 -25.22
CA ALA A 205 29.25 -6.38 -25.83
C ALA A 205 30.10 -7.45 -25.12
N ASN A 206 29.95 -7.58 -23.80
CA ASN A 206 30.61 -8.62 -23.02
C ASN A 206 29.92 -9.98 -23.13
N ILE A 207 28.59 -10.01 -23.19
CA ILE A 207 27.81 -11.21 -23.51
C ILE A 207 28.21 -11.71 -24.89
N ASP A 208 28.25 -10.87 -25.93
CA ASP A 208 28.68 -11.23 -27.28
C ASP A 208 30.09 -11.83 -27.30
N ALA A 209 31.04 -11.22 -26.55
CA ALA A 209 32.40 -11.74 -26.42
C ALA A 209 32.46 -13.08 -25.65
N ALA A 210 31.66 -13.22 -24.59
CA ALA A 210 31.52 -14.45 -23.83
C ALA A 210 30.87 -15.56 -24.68
N THR A 211 29.79 -15.25 -25.38
CA THR A 211 29.08 -16.09 -26.35
C THR A 211 30.02 -16.59 -27.43
N ALA A 212 30.83 -15.72 -28.05
CA ALA A 212 31.82 -16.12 -29.04
C ALA A 212 32.88 -17.07 -28.46
N THR A 213 33.32 -16.82 -27.22
CA THR A 213 34.27 -17.70 -26.51
C THR A 213 33.64 -19.06 -26.21
N LEU A 214 32.41 -19.08 -25.69
CA LEU A 214 31.62 -20.27 -25.41
C LEU A 214 31.34 -21.10 -26.66
N GLN A 215 31.01 -20.47 -27.79
CA GLN A 215 30.86 -21.15 -29.08
C GLN A 215 32.20 -21.76 -29.56
N SER A 216 33.32 -21.05 -29.37
CA SER A 216 34.64 -21.60 -29.71
C SER A 216 35.00 -22.81 -28.85
N LEU A 217 34.62 -22.79 -27.57
CA LEU A 217 34.78 -23.92 -26.67
C LEU A 217 33.94 -25.10 -27.17
N ALA A 218 32.65 -24.89 -27.46
CA ALA A 218 31.73 -25.91 -27.98
C ALA A 218 32.22 -26.57 -29.28
N ALA A 219 32.87 -25.82 -30.17
CA ALA A 219 33.40 -26.35 -31.43
C ALA A 219 34.70 -27.18 -31.27
N ALA A 220 35.31 -27.22 -30.09
CA ALA A 220 36.57 -27.93 -29.88
C ALA A 220 36.39 -29.46 -29.95
N PRO A 221 37.19 -30.20 -30.74
CA PRO A 221 36.99 -31.63 -31.05
C PRO A 221 37.25 -32.61 -29.88
N SER A 222 37.46 -32.11 -28.65
CA SER A 222 37.74 -32.94 -27.47
C SER A 222 37.11 -32.33 -26.21
N HIS A 223 35.78 -32.39 -26.11
CA HIS A 223 35.10 -32.09 -24.85
C HIS A 223 35.29 -33.24 -23.89
N ALA A 224 36.31 -33.16 -23.05
CA ALA A 224 36.47 -34.11 -21.94
C ALA A 224 35.52 -33.79 -20.77
N LEU A 225 34.84 -32.65 -20.82
CA LEU A 225 33.83 -32.21 -19.85
C LEU A 225 32.47 -32.17 -20.55
N ASN A 226 31.65 -33.19 -20.32
CA ASN A 226 30.24 -33.24 -20.77
C ASN A 226 29.30 -32.54 -19.78
N VAL A 227 29.82 -31.95 -18.70
CA VAL A 227 29.02 -31.26 -17.69
C VAL A 227 29.89 -30.17 -17.05
N PHE A 228 29.53 -28.90 -17.21
CA PHE A 228 30.10 -27.80 -16.43
C PHE A 228 29.11 -27.35 -15.36
N ALA A 229 29.58 -27.14 -14.13
CA ALA A 229 28.73 -26.66 -13.06
C ALA A 229 29.24 -25.40 -12.37
N LEU A 230 28.37 -24.39 -12.31
CA LEU A 230 28.64 -23.11 -11.64
C LEU A 230 27.62 -22.90 -10.52
N ARG A 231 28.12 -22.59 -9.32
CA ARG A 231 27.29 -22.14 -8.20
C ARG A 231 27.03 -20.65 -8.40
N PRO A 232 25.78 -20.21 -8.63
CA PRO A 232 25.44 -18.81 -8.68
C PRO A 232 25.51 -18.20 -7.28
N THR A 233 25.64 -16.89 -7.25
CA THR A 233 25.48 -16.06 -6.06
C THR A 233 24.08 -16.25 -5.51
N ALA A 234 23.92 -16.24 -4.19
CA ALA A 234 22.66 -16.56 -3.49
C ALA A 234 21.45 -15.90 -4.18
N PRO A 235 20.55 -16.69 -4.82
CA PRO A 235 19.44 -16.14 -5.58
C PRO A 235 18.38 -15.56 -4.64
N THR A 236 17.68 -14.52 -5.11
CA THR A 236 16.58 -13.87 -4.35
C THR A 236 15.24 -14.58 -4.51
N SER A 237 15.09 -15.43 -5.53
CA SER A 237 13.89 -16.23 -5.78
C SER A 237 14.23 -17.53 -6.54
N PRO A 238 13.36 -18.56 -6.48
CA PRO A 238 13.52 -19.76 -7.29
C PRO A 238 13.19 -19.45 -8.77
N GLY A 239 14.23 -19.30 -9.60
CA GLY A 239 14.09 -19.01 -11.03
C GLY A 239 15.31 -18.28 -11.61
N VAL A 240 15.34 -18.11 -12.94
CA VAL A 240 16.39 -17.32 -13.62
C VAL A 240 16.26 -15.84 -13.25
N GLU A 241 15.04 -15.39 -12.96
CA GLU A 241 14.73 -14.04 -12.48
C GLU A 241 15.33 -13.75 -11.11
N GLY A 242 15.51 -14.79 -10.30
CA GLY A 242 16.14 -14.72 -8.98
C GLY A 242 17.65 -14.79 -8.99
N LEU A 243 18.27 -15.11 -10.13
CA LEU A 243 19.73 -15.11 -10.25
C LEU A 243 20.27 -13.69 -10.08
N ALA A 244 21.41 -13.59 -9.39
CA ALA A 244 22.16 -12.35 -9.40
C ALA A 244 22.48 -11.98 -10.86
N PRO A 245 22.41 -10.69 -11.26
CA PRO A 245 22.56 -10.33 -12.67
C PRO A 245 23.83 -10.83 -13.39
N ASP A 246 24.91 -11.16 -12.69
CA ASP A 246 26.10 -11.78 -13.32
C ASP A 246 25.86 -13.25 -13.68
N ASP A 247 25.22 -13.99 -12.78
CA ASP A 247 24.86 -15.38 -13.00
C ASP A 247 23.76 -15.46 -14.07
N ARG A 248 22.89 -14.45 -14.12
CA ARG A 248 21.93 -14.28 -15.21
C ARG A 248 22.62 -13.97 -16.54
N ALA A 249 23.57 -13.04 -16.59
CA ALA A 249 24.31 -12.73 -17.81
C ALA A 249 25.09 -13.94 -18.34
N PHE A 250 25.63 -14.77 -17.44
CA PHE A 250 26.25 -16.05 -17.80
C PHE A 250 25.24 -17.06 -18.34
N ALA A 251 24.08 -17.18 -17.71
CA ALA A 251 23.00 -18.03 -18.22
C ALA A 251 22.48 -17.55 -19.59
N ASP A 252 22.31 -16.24 -19.77
CA ASP A 252 21.88 -15.61 -21.02
C ASP A 252 22.92 -15.85 -22.13
N ALA A 253 24.22 -15.71 -21.84
CA ALA A 253 25.30 -16.00 -22.79
C ALA A 253 25.32 -17.48 -23.19
N LEU A 254 25.14 -18.41 -22.25
CA LEU A 254 25.02 -19.85 -22.56
C LEU A 254 23.82 -20.13 -23.46
N VAL A 255 22.66 -19.54 -23.16
CA VAL A 255 21.44 -19.71 -23.96
C VAL A 255 21.60 -19.11 -25.36
N GLU A 256 22.24 -17.95 -25.49
CA GLU A 256 22.45 -17.28 -26.78
C GLU A 256 23.38 -18.05 -27.72
N THR A 257 24.29 -18.88 -27.17
CA THR A 257 25.18 -19.69 -28.00
C THR A 257 24.46 -20.75 -28.83
N ASP A 258 23.27 -21.20 -28.41
CA ASP A 258 22.47 -22.29 -29.00
C ASP A 258 23.20 -23.64 -29.15
N VAL A 259 24.26 -23.86 -28.36
CA VAL A 259 25.10 -25.08 -28.42
C VAL A 259 25.24 -25.80 -27.06
N TYR A 260 24.61 -25.29 -26.00
CA TYR A 260 24.62 -25.91 -24.67
C TYR A 260 23.20 -26.15 -24.16
N ASP A 261 22.99 -27.29 -23.51
CA ASP A 261 21.82 -27.52 -22.65
C ASP A 261 22.07 -26.90 -21.27
N VAL A 262 21.16 -26.01 -20.81
CA VAL A 262 21.30 -25.28 -19.55
C VAL A 262 20.20 -25.67 -18.57
N ALA A 263 20.57 -26.14 -17.37
CA ALA A 263 19.64 -26.42 -16.28
C ALA A 263 19.97 -25.62 -15.02
N LEU A 264 18.94 -25.10 -14.34
CA LEU A 264 19.04 -24.52 -13.00
C LEU A 264 18.56 -25.54 -11.97
N ILE A 265 19.45 -25.96 -11.07
CA ILE A 265 19.19 -27.00 -10.07
C ILE A 265 19.28 -26.41 -8.67
N ASN A 266 18.17 -26.43 -7.95
CA ASN A 266 18.17 -26.13 -6.53
C ASN A 266 18.65 -27.34 -5.71
N LYS A 267 19.70 -27.16 -4.91
CA LYS A 267 20.27 -28.16 -4.01
C LYS A 267 19.59 -28.05 -2.64
N ALA A 268 18.88 -29.10 -2.23
CA ALA A 268 18.46 -29.20 -0.83
C ALA A 268 19.68 -29.38 0.07
N HIS A 269 19.68 -28.72 1.22
CA HIS A 269 20.47 -29.21 2.34
C HIS A 269 19.94 -30.60 2.71
N PRO A 270 20.76 -31.67 2.60
CA PRO A 270 20.36 -32.92 3.22
C PRO A 270 20.29 -32.64 4.72
N GLY A 271 19.12 -32.87 5.32
CA GLY A 271 19.04 -33.08 6.76
C GLY A 271 20.15 -34.05 7.14
N ARG A 272 21.02 -33.61 8.06
CA ARG A 272 22.16 -34.29 8.67
C ARG A 272 22.34 -35.76 8.19
N PRO A 273 23.33 -36.09 7.35
CA PRO A 273 23.53 -37.47 6.92
C PRO A 273 23.97 -38.33 8.10
N ALA A 274 23.37 -39.52 8.24
CA ALA A 274 23.99 -40.60 8.99
C ALA A 274 25.40 -40.86 8.42
N GLU A 275 26.39 -40.96 9.30
CA GLU A 275 27.80 -41.08 8.96
C GLU A 275 28.07 -42.21 7.96
N GLY A 276 28.95 -41.95 6.99
CA GLY A 276 29.70 -43.01 6.31
C GLY A 276 29.34 -43.29 4.86
N ARG A 277 29.36 -42.31 3.96
CA ARG A 277 29.69 -42.58 2.54
C ARG A 277 30.25 -41.36 1.83
N LYS A 278 31.54 -41.40 1.49
CA LYS A 278 32.14 -40.49 0.51
C LYS A 278 31.62 -40.86 -0.88
N VAL A 279 30.75 -40.03 -1.44
CA VAL A 279 30.39 -40.11 -2.87
C VAL A 279 31.34 -39.18 -3.62
N SER A 280 32.32 -39.79 -4.30
CA SER A 280 33.13 -39.16 -5.34
C SER A 280 32.41 -39.37 -6.68
N ALA A 281 32.37 -38.33 -7.52
CA ALA A 281 31.67 -38.23 -8.81
C ALA A 281 30.14 -38.06 -8.72
N THR A 282 29.67 -36.83 -8.88
CA THR A 282 28.26 -36.45 -8.96
C THR A 282 27.66 -36.95 -10.28
N THR A 283 27.15 -38.18 -10.27
CA THR A 283 26.19 -38.65 -11.28
C THR A 283 24.80 -38.25 -10.76
N VAL A 284 24.08 -37.38 -11.47
CA VAL A 284 22.69 -37.05 -11.13
C VAL A 284 21.81 -38.22 -11.57
N GLY A 285 21.54 -39.15 -10.65
CA GLY A 285 20.54 -40.19 -10.86
C GLY A 285 19.15 -39.61 -10.63
N VAL A 286 18.33 -39.50 -11.69
CA VAL A 286 16.90 -39.23 -11.56
C VAL A 286 16.23 -40.56 -11.24
N ALA A 287 15.79 -40.75 -10.00
CA ALA A 287 14.98 -41.89 -9.60
C ALA A 287 13.52 -41.63 -10.00
N LEU A 288 12.99 -42.40 -10.95
CA LEU A 288 11.56 -42.40 -11.29
C LEU A 288 10.79 -43.23 -10.25
N PRO A 289 9.53 -42.89 -9.93
CA PRO A 289 8.87 -43.43 -8.76
C PRO A 289 8.74 -44.95 -8.76
N HIS A 290 8.52 -45.63 -9.89
CA HIS A 290 8.42 -47.10 -9.92
C HIS A 290 9.17 -47.70 -11.12
N GLY A 291 10.36 -48.25 -10.90
CA GLY A 291 11.06 -49.13 -11.85
C GLY A 291 12.58 -48.91 -11.93
N ASN A 292 13.35 -49.99 -11.85
CA ASN A 292 14.82 -50.05 -11.88
C ASN A 292 15.47 -49.69 -13.25
N SER A 293 15.04 -48.63 -13.91
CA SER A 293 15.72 -48.11 -15.11
C SER A 293 16.19 -46.68 -14.89
N LEU A 294 17.51 -46.54 -14.74
CA LEU A 294 18.23 -45.28 -14.88
C LEU A 294 18.18 -44.86 -16.35
N CYS A 295 17.49 -43.77 -16.66
CA CYS A 295 17.66 -43.09 -17.94
C CYS A 295 18.82 -42.10 -17.82
N HIS A 296 19.84 -42.29 -18.65
CA HIS A 296 20.93 -41.33 -18.81
C HIS A 296 20.44 -40.16 -19.65
N VAL A 297 20.30 -38.99 -19.03
CA VAL A 297 20.18 -37.71 -19.74
C VAL A 297 21.53 -37.01 -19.60
N THR A 298 22.27 -36.89 -20.69
CA THR A 298 23.45 -36.02 -20.79
C THR A 298 22.96 -34.58 -20.83
N VAL A 299 23.40 -33.77 -19.87
CA VAL A 299 23.12 -32.32 -19.80
C VAL A 299 24.46 -31.62 -19.75
N ASP A 300 24.77 -30.82 -20.77
CA ASP A 300 26.12 -30.28 -20.97
C ASP A 300 26.51 -29.16 -19.98
N ALA A 301 25.56 -28.48 -19.32
CA ALA A 301 25.82 -27.53 -18.24
C ALA A 301 24.73 -27.49 -17.15
N ILE A 302 25.16 -27.44 -15.88
CA ILE A 302 24.30 -27.50 -14.68
C ILE A 302 24.62 -26.37 -13.69
N LEU A 303 23.70 -25.44 -13.45
CA LEU A 303 23.85 -24.38 -12.43
C LEU A 303 23.25 -24.83 -11.09
N PHE A 304 23.95 -24.69 -9.96
CA PHE A 304 23.50 -25.16 -8.62
C PHE A 304 23.13 -24.02 -7.66
N THR A 305 21.86 -23.83 -7.30
CA THR A 305 21.39 -22.86 -6.28
C THR A 305 21.12 -23.53 -4.92
N ASP A 306 21.14 -22.81 -3.79
CA ASP A 306 21.05 -23.41 -2.43
C ASP A 306 19.64 -23.46 -1.79
N ALA A 307 18.56 -23.61 -2.58
CA ALA A 307 17.19 -23.53 -2.06
C ALA A 307 16.28 -24.71 -2.48
N GLY A 308 16.39 -25.88 -1.82
CA GLY A 308 15.42 -26.99 -1.86
C GLY A 308 15.31 -27.74 -3.20
N VAL A 309 15.25 -29.08 -3.24
CA VAL A 309 15.18 -29.77 -4.54
C VAL A 309 13.78 -29.60 -5.16
N ASP A 310 13.68 -28.66 -6.08
CA ASP A 310 12.63 -28.57 -7.08
C ASP A 310 13.33 -28.40 -8.44
N VAL A 311 13.20 -29.40 -9.31
CA VAL A 311 13.74 -29.35 -10.68
C VAL A 311 12.71 -28.62 -11.52
N ARG A 312 12.79 -27.28 -11.53
CA ARG A 312 11.98 -26.47 -12.43
C ARG A 312 12.77 -26.19 -13.69
N CYS A 313 12.35 -26.78 -14.80
CA CYS A 313 12.77 -26.31 -16.12
C CYS A 313 12.43 -24.83 -16.26
N ILE A 314 13.40 -24.05 -16.74
CA ILE A 314 13.30 -22.60 -16.93
C ILE A 314 12.09 -22.29 -17.84
N PRO A 315 11.19 -21.37 -17.47
CA PRO A 315 10.09 -20.97 -18.35
C PRO A 315 10.68 -20.09 -19.47
N GLY A 316 10.97 -20.71 -20.61
CA GLY A 316 11.57 -19.99 -21.72
C GLY A 316 12.00 -20.93 -22.85
N ARG A 317 11.01 -21.44 -23.58
CA ARG A 317 11.14 -22.40 -24.70
C ARG A 317 11.70 -23.76 -24.26
N TRP A 318 11.79 -24.72 -25.18
CA TRP A 318 12.24 -26.11 -24.97
C TRP A 318 11.13 -27.14 -24.74
N LEU A 319 10.38 -27.37 -25.83
CA LEU A 319 9.60 -28.55 -26.29
C LEU A 319 8.38 -28.09 -27.11
N TYR A 320 7.88 -26.89 -26.79
CA TYR A 320 6.82 -26.20 -27.51
C TYR A 320 7.37 -25.50 -28.75
N ASN A 321 7.46 -26.23 -29.87
CA ASN A 321 7.38 -25.69 -31.24
C ASN A 321 7.41 -26.76 -32.36
N ARG A 322 7.13 -28.02 -32.07
CA ARG A 322 6.73 -28.97 -33.12
C ARG A 322 5.27 -29.42 -33.04
N LEU A 323 4.60 -29.21 -31.92
CA LEU A 323 3.20 -29.57 -31.71
C LEU A 323 2.47 -28.43 -30.97
N PRO A 324 1.25 -28.05 -31.36
CA PRO A 324 0.42 -27.07 -30.66
C PRO A 324 0.12 -27.47 -29.21
N ASP A 325 -0.11 -26.49 -28.32
CA ASP A 325 -0.38 -26.73 -26.88
C ASP A 325 -1.49 -27.74 -26.57
N PRO A 326 -2.60 -27.78 -27.32
CA PRO A 326 -3.60 -28.82 -27.14
C PRO A 326 -3.06 -30.23 -27.42
N ILE A 327 -2.11 -30.37 -28.35
CA ILE A 327 -1.49 -31.65 -28.69
C ILE A 327 -0.42 -32.04 -27.66
N VAL A 328 0.31 -31.08 -27.08
CA VAL A 328 1.24 -31.37 -25.98
C VAL A 328 0.48 -31.77 -24.72
N ALA A 329 -0.62 -31.08 -24.39
CA ALA A 329 -1.52 -31.47 -23.31
C ALA A 329 -2.14 -32.85 -23.57
N LEU A 330 -2.56 -33.14 -24.80
CA LEU A 330 -3.09 -34.43 -25.21
C LEU A 330 -2.04 -35.55 -25.10
N VAL A 331 -0.82 -35.35 -25.60
CA VAL A 331 0.28 -36.34 -25.54
C VAL A 331 0.70 -36.57 -24.08
N SER A 332 0.82 -35.53 -23.26
CA SER A 332 1.07 -35.67 -21.83
C SER A 332 -0.05 -36.43 -21.13
N SER A 333 -1.32 -36.21 -21.52
CA SER A 333 -2.47 -36.97 -20.98
C SER A 333 -2.49 -38.45 -21.39
N TYR A 334 -1.76 -38.84 -22.44
CA TYR A 334 -1.60 -40.24 -22.88
C TYR A 334 -0.36 -40.92 -22.26
N LEU A 335 0.62 -40.16 -21.76
CA LEU A 335 1.91 -40.68 -21.27
C LEU A 335 1.99 -40.83 -19.75
N THR A 336 1.19 -40.11 -18.98
CA THR A 336 0.93 -40.41 -17.57
C THR A 336 -0.41 -41.11 -17.43
N PRO A 337 -0.56 -42.13 -16.56
CA PRO A 337 -1.89 -42.63 -16.24
C PRO A 337 -2.72 -41.44 -15.76
N ALA A 338 -3.97 -41.33 -16.19
CA ALA A 338 -4.86 -40.24 -15.83
C ALA A 338 -4.98 -40.15 -14.30
N VAL A 339 -4.14 -39.32 -13.68
CA VAL A 339 -4.16 -39.09 -12.25
C VAL A 339 -5.47 -38.38 -12.00
N ARG A 340 -6.37 -38.99 -11.25
CA ARG A 340 -7.62 -38.33 -10.92
C ARG A 340 -7.25 -37.13 -10.06
N LEU A 341 -7.93 -36.00 -10.25
CA LEU A 341 -7.72 -34.82 -9.40
C LEU A 341 -7.80 -35.19 -7.90
N LEU A 342 -8.63 -36.19 -7.58
CA LEU A 342 -8.74 -36.78 -6.26
C LEU A 342 -7.43 -37.43 -5.75
N ASP A 343 -6.68 -38.11 -6.62
CA ASP A 343 -5.39 -38.73 -6.25
C ASP A 343 -4.31 -37.64 -6.05
N VAL A 344 -4.41 -36.53 -6.80
CA VAL A 344 -3.53 -35.36 -6.62
C VAL A 344 -3.79 -34.69 -5.28
N THR A 345 -5.06 -34.57 -4.88
CA THR A 345 -5.43 -33.98 -3.59
C THR A 345 -5.09 -34.88 -2.39
N ASP A 346 -4.63 -36.13 -2.59
CA ASP A 346 -4.13 -36.99 -1.51
C ASP A 346 -2.64 -36.74 -1.22
N GLY A 347 -1.94 -36.04 -2.12
CA GLY A 347 -0.56 -35.63 -1.92
C GLY A 347 -0.42 -34.29 -1.17
N VAL A 348 0.79 -34.01 -0.68
CA VAL A 348 1.16 -32.74 0.00
C VAL A 348 1.30 -31.55 -0.96
N LEU A 349 0.81 -31.68 -2.20
CA LEU A 349 0.99 -30.66 -3.24
C LEU A 349 0.06 -29.45 -3.07
N TYR A 350 -1.09 -29.64 -2.41
CA TYR A 350 -2.10 -28.60 -2.22
C TYR A 350 -2.58 -28.60 -0.78
N HIS A 351 -2.80 -27.41 -0.23
CA HIS A 351 -3.44 -27.26 1.06
C HIS A 351 -4.97 -27.41 0.90
N PRO A 352 -5.62 -28.37 1.59
CA PRO A 352 -7.04 -28.62 1.41
C PRO A 352 -7.91 -27.36 1.61
N LEU A 353 -7.57 -26.52 2.58
CA LEU A 353 -8.37 -25.33 2.87
C LEU A 353 -8.10 -24.15 1.92
N TYR A 354 -6.84 -23.92 1.56
CA TYR A 354 -6.42 -22.67 0.90
C TYR A 354 -6.44 -22.78 -0.62
N ASP A 355 -6.15 -23.97 -1.14
CA ASP A 355 -6.19 -24.21 -2.57
C ASP A 355 -7.54 -24.82 -2.96
N LEU A 356 -7.91 -25.94 -2.32
CA LEU A 356 -9.12 -26.66 -2.68
C LEU A 356 -10.39 -25.96 -2.17
N GLY A 357 -10.38 -25.42 -0.95
CA GLY A 357 -11.50 -24.62 -0.43
C GLY A 357 -11.81 -23.43 -1.32
N VAL A 358 -10.82 -22.59 -1.63
CA VAL A 358 -10.98 -21.44 -2.54
C VAL A 358 -11.51 -21.87 -3.91
N ALA A 359 -10.96 -22.95 -4.47
CA ALA A 359 -11.44 -23.50 -5.75
C ALA A 359 -12.92 -23.94 -5.68
N LEU A 360 -13.36 -24.57 -4.59
CA LEU A 360 -14.77 -24.94 -4.40
C LEU A 360 -15.69 -23.72 -4.38
N GLY A 361 -15.28 -22.64 -3.71
CA GLY A 361 -16.02 -21.37 -3.71
C GLY A 361 -16.23 -20.83 -5.13
N ILE A 362 -15.15 -20.82 -5.93
CA ILE A 362 -15.19 -20.35 -7.33
C ILE A 362 -16.06 -21.26 -8.20
N LEU A 363 -15.94 -22.58 -8.07
CA LEU A 363 -16.71 -23.55 -8.86
C LEU A 363 -18.20 -23.47 -8.55
N ALA A 364 -18.57 -23.29 -7.28
CA ALA A 364 -19.96 -23.09 -6.87
C ALA A 364 -20.53 -21.77 -7.41
N ALA A 365 -19.76 -20.67 -7.33
CA ALA A 365 -20.17 -19.38 -7.89
C ALA A 365 -20.36 -19.42 -9.41
N GLN A 366 -19.54 -20.21 -10.11
CA GLN A 366 -19.65 -20.44 -11.56
C GLN A 366 -20.74 -21.46 -11.95
N ASN A 367 -21.37 -22.12 -10.99
CA ASN A 367 -22.39 -23.16 -11.21
C ASN A 367 -21.90 -24.28 -12.16
N VAL A 368 -20.66 -24.74 -11.96
CA VAL A 368 -20.09 -25.83 -12.74
C VAL A 368 -20.78 -27.15 -12.36
N ALA A 369 -21.27 -27.91 -13.35
CA ALA A 369 -21.88 -29.21 -13.14
C ALA A 369 -20.82 -30.28 -12.84
N MET A 370 -20.35 -30.31 -11.59
CA MET A 370 -19.36 -31.25 -11.08
C MET A 370 -19.82 -31.80 -9.71
N ASP A 371 -19.54 -33.07 -9.43
CA ASP A 371 -19.73 -33.62 -8.08
C ASP A 371 -18.64 -33.06 -7.15
N LEU A 372 -19.03 -32.09 -6.31
CA LEU A 372 -18.13 -31.41 -5.38
C LEU A 372 -17.94 -32.19 -4.07
N LEU A 373 -18.75 -33.21 -3.79
CA LEU A 373 -18.78 -33.89 -2.49
C LEU A 373 -17.42 -34.50 -2.07
N PRO A 374 -16.67 -35.20 -2.95
CA PRO A 374 -15.38 -35.77 -2.57
C PRO A 374 -14.35 -34.71 -2.15
N TYR A 375 -14.40 -33.54 -2.79
CA TYR A 375 -13.51 -32.42 -2.51
C TYR A 375 -13.93 -31.68 -1.24
N ALA A 376 -15.24 -31.43 -1.10
CA ALA A 376 -15.83 -30.83 0.08
C ALA A 376 -15.48 -31.63 1.34
N ALA A 377 -15.57 -32.96 1.28
CA ALA A 377 -15.21 -33.85 2.39
C ALA A 377 -13.76 -33.66 2.86
N ARG A 378 -12.82 -33.39 1.94
CA ARG A 378 -11.41 -33.14 2.30
C ARG A 378 -11.19 -31.80 2.95
N VAL A 379 -11.84 -30.76 2.43
CA VAL A 379 -11.81 -29.41 3.04
C VAL A 379 -12.36 -29.48 4.46
N ILE A 380 -13.50 -30.14 4.64
CA ILE A 380 -14.13 -30.37 5.95
C ILE A 380 -13.21 -31.15 6.88
N TYR A 381 -12.64 -32.27 6.42
CA TYR A 381 -11.78 -33.12 7.23
C TYR A 381 -10.59 -32.31 7.78
N ALA A 382 -9.94 -31.51 6.93
CA ALA A 382 -8.80 -30.69 7.32
C ALA A 382 -9.14 -29.64 8.40
N VAL A 383 -10.35 -29.07 8.38
CA VAL A 383 -10.76 -28.04 9.36
C VAL A 383 -11.33 -28.66 10.63
N MET A 384 -12.12 -29.73 10.52
CA MET A 384 -12.83 -30.31 11.67
C MET A 384 -11.95 -31.19 12.56
N LEU A 385 -10.84 -31.72 12.04
CA LEU A 385 -9.94 -32.61 12.81
C LEU A 385 -8.72 -31.91 13.39
N ASP A 386 -8.72 -30.58 13.45
CA ASP A 386 -7.64 -29.76 14.03
C ASP A 386 -6.25 -30.03 13.43
N ASP A 387 -6.17 -30.56 12.19
CA ASP A 387 -4.93 -30.59 11.39
C ASP A 387 -4.52 -29.18 10.91
N TYR A 388 -5.24 -28.16 11.36
CA TYR A 388 -5.10 -26.77 10.98
C TYR A 388 -4.81 -25.89 12.21
N ASP A 389 -3.74 -25.08 12.12
CA ASP A 389 -3.43 -24.07 13.12
C ASP A 389 -4.37 -22.86 12.96
N GLY A 390 -5.30 -22.68 13.90
CA GLY A 390 -6.31 -21.62 13.87
C GLY A 390 -5.74 -20.19 13.80
N ASP A 391 -4.45 -20.00 14.06
CA ASP A 391 -3.74 -18.72 13.93
C ASP A 391 -3.18 -18.44 12.52
N ASP A 392 -3.35 -19.34 11.56
CA ASP A 392 -2.74 -19.17 10.25
C ASP A 392 -3.45 -18.07 9.43
N VAL A 393 -2.66 -17.03 9.11
CA VAL A 393 -2.96 -15.87 8.26
C VAL A 393 -3.57 -16.24 6.91
N ARG A 394 -3.37 -17.46 6.40
CA ARG A 394 -3.86 -17.86 5.08
C ARG A 394 -5.37 -18.08 5.03
N TYR A 395 -6.08 -18.03 6.16
CA TYR A 395 -7.54 -18.16 6.21
C TYR A 395 -8.24 -16.88 5.76
N SER A 396 -8.21 -16.66 4.45
CA SER A 396 -8.81 -15.52 3.79
C SER A 396 -10.34 -15.61 3.73
N VAL A 397 -10.98 -14.52 3.29
CA VAL A 397 -12.42 -14.46 3.04
C VAL A 397 -12.85 -15.54 2.04
N GLU A 398 -12.05 -15.75 0.99
CA GLU A 398 -12.28 -16.76 -0.05
C GLU A 398 -12.20 -18.18 0.50
N ALA A 399 -11.27 -18.46 1.41
CA ALA A 399 -11.16 -19.76 2.06
C ALA A 399 -12.41 -20.08 2.90
N VAL A 400 -12.94 -19.09 3.62
CA VAL A 400 -14.19 -19.23 4.38
C VAL A 400 -15.39 -19.44 3.45
N VAL A 401 -15.49 -18.70 2.35
CA VAL A 401 -16.54 -18.92 1.33
C VAL A 401 -16.50 -20.36 0.82
N GLY A 402 -15.31 -20.85 0.47
CA GLY A 402 -15.07 -22.21 0.05
C GLY A 402 -15.47 -23.26 1.09
N LEU A 403 -15.18 -23.00 2.36
CA LEU A 403 -15.53 -23.86 3.47
C LEU A 403 -17.05 -23.90 3.71
N VAL A 404 -17.75 -22.77 3.59
CA VAL A 404 -19.22 -22.71 3.66
C VAL A 404 -19.86 -23.52 2.53
N VAL A 405 -19.34 -23.41 1.30
CA VAL A 405 -19.76 -24.25 0.16
C VAL A 405 -19.53 -25.73 0.46
N ALA A 406 -18.37 -26.10 1.00
CA ALA A 406 -18.07 -27.47 1.37
C ALA A 406 -19.05 -28.01 2.43
N GLY A 407 -19.35 -27.21 3.45
CA GLY A 407 -20.31 -27.53 4.51
C GLY A 407 -21.73 -27.78 3.97
N ASP A 408 -22.19 -26.94 3.04
CA ASP A 408 -23.47 -27.13 2.36
C ASP A 408 -23.49 -28.42 1.53
N CYS A 409 -22.46 -28.66 0.70
CA CYS A 409 -22.35 -29.87 -0.12
C CYS A 409 -22.38 -31.16 0.71
N ALA A 410 -21.78 -31.14 1.90
CA ALA A 410 -21.72 -32.29 2.80
C ALA A 410 -22.87 -32.35 3.82
N ASN A 411 -23.85 -31.43 3.76
CA ASN A 411 -24.96 -31.32 4.71
C ASN A 411 -24.53 -31.17 6.19
N ILE A 412 -23.43 -30.45 6.45
CA ILE A 412 -22.92 -30.16 7.80
C ILE A 412 -22.63 -28.66 8.01
N LEU A 413 -23.33 -27.82 7.26
CA LEU A 413 -23.16 -26.38 7.23
C LEU A 413 -23.20 -25.73 8.63
N GLU A 414 -24.09 -26.18 9.52
CA GLU A 414 -24.20 -25.66 10.88
C GLU A 414 -22.91 -25.87 11.69
N SER A 415 -22.33 -27.07 11.64
CA SER A 415 -21.06 -27.38 12.32
C SER A 415 -19.91 -26.56 11.75
N VAL A 416 -19.89 -26.38 10.42
CA VAL A 416 -18.89 -25.55 9.74
C VAL A 416 -18.99 -24.10 10.17
N LEU A 417 -20.18 -23.50 10.13
CA LEU A 417 -20.40 -22.11 10.56
C LEU A 417 -20.05 -21.91 12.04
N SER A 418 -20.46 -22.85 12.90
CA SER A 418 -20.11 -22.82 14.33
C SER A 418 -18.59 -22.84 14.55
N ARG A 419 -17.85 -23.61 13.74
CA ARG A 419 -16.39 -23.65 13.83
C ARG A 419 -15.75 -22.37 13.30
N CYS A 420 -16.17 -21.88 12.13
CA CYS A 420 -15.69 -20.60 11.59
C CYS A 420 -15.91 -19.47 12.59
N LEU A 421 -17.06 -19.47 13.28
CA LEU A 421 -17.38 -18.53 14.34
C LEU A 421 -16.47 -18.70 15.55
N HIS A 422 -16.24 -19.94 16.01
CA HIS A 422 -15.33 -20.19 17.13
C HIS A 422 -13.94 -19.62 16.88
N ASP A 423 -13.45 -19.79 15.65
CA ASP A 423 -12.09 -19.42 15.24
C ASP A 423 -11.97 -17.91 14.94
N ARG A 424 -12.99 -17.28 14.35
CA ARG A 424 -12.91 -15.90 13.83
C ARG A 424 -13.83 -14.88 14.50
N GLY A 425 -14.80 -15.33 15.30
CA GLY A 425 -15.82 -14.44 15.85
C GLY A 425 -16.55 -13.69 14.73
N ILE A 426 -16.75 -12.38 14.91
CA ILE A 426 -17.46 -11.54 13.93
C ILE A 426 -16.69 -11.33 12.61
N ALA A 427 -15.39 -11.62 12.57
CA ALA A 427 -14.57 -11.50 11.36
C ALA A 427 -14.99 -12.48 10.24
N VAL A 428 -15.88 -13.44 10.52
CA VAL A 428 -16.47 -14.33 9.49
C VAL A 428 -17.48 -13.60 8.59
N VAL A 429 -18.06 -12.49 9.06
CA VAL A 429 -19.16 -11.79 8.40
C VAL A 429 -18.86 -11.37 6.95
N PRO A 430 -17.69 -10.78 6.62
CA PRO A 430 -17.37 -10.42 5.24
C PRO A 430 -17.43 -11.63 4.29
N ALA A 431 -17.04 -12.81 4.76
CA ALA A 431 -17.14 -14.05 3.98
C ALA A 431 -18.58 -14.53 3.81
N LEU A 432 -19.45 -14.36 4.80
CA LEU A 432 -20.87 -14.66 4.65
C LEU A 432 -21.56 -13.74 3.64
N VAL A 433 -21.21 -12.45 3.64
CA VAL A 433 -21.67 -11.49 2.62
C VAL A 433 -21.14 -11.86 1.23
N ALA A 434 -19.84 -12.18 1.13
CA ALA A 434 -19.23 -12.61 -0.13
C ALA A 434 -19.88 -13.90 -0.67
N PHE A 435 -20.06 -14.90 0.19
CA PHE A 435 -20.77 -16.14 -0.15
C PHE A 435 -22.18 -15.86 -0.64
N ALA A 436 -22.94 -15.03 0.07
CA ALA A 436 -24.33 -14.76 -0.30
C ALA A 436 -24.45 -14.04 -1.66
N ARG A 437 -23.49 -13.15 -1.98
CA ARG A 437 -23.41 -12.48 -3.28
C ARG A 437 -22.94 -13.41 -4.41
N GLN A 438 -21.94 -14.27 -4.14
CA GLN A 438 -21.32 -15.12 -5.15
C GLN A 438 -22.13 -16.40 -5.43
N CYS A 439 -22.80 -16.94 -4.42
CA CYS A 439 -23.54 -18.20 -4.46
C CYS A 439 -25.03 -18.01 -4.09
N PRO A 440 -25.79 -17.10 -4.73
CA PRO A 440 -27.15 -16.74 -4.30
C PRO A 440 -28.14 -17.91 -4.31
N ARG A 441 -27.86 -18.98 -5.06
CA ARG A 441 -28.68 -20.21 -5.09
C ARG A 441 -28.62 -21.02 -3.79
N LEU A 442 -27.51 -20.90 -3.06
CA LEU A 442 -27.29 -21.61 -1.80
C LEU A 442 -27.80 -20.79 -0.59
N VAL A 443 -28.17 -19.53 -0.81
CA VAL A 443 -28.72 -18.62 0.20
C VAL A 443 -30.21 -18.92 0.42
N THR A 444 -30.49 -20.04 1.07
CA THR A 444 -31.86 -20.41 1.45
C THR A 444 -32.32 -19.64 2.69
N PRO A 445 -33.63 -19.52 2.96
CA PRO A 445 -34.10 -18.94 4.22
C PRO A 445 -33.53 -19.62 5.48
N ALA A 446 -33.28 -20.93 5.41
CA ALA A 446 -32.65 -21.68 6.48
C ALA A 446 -31.18 -21.28 6.68
N PHE A 447 -30.43 -21.13 5.58
CA PHE A 447 -29.07 -20.56 5.63
C PHE A 447 -29.10 -19.16 6.26
N CYS A 448 -30.01 -18.28 5.80
CA CYS A 448 -30.09 -16.91 6.31
C CYS A 448 -30.31 -16.88 7.81
N ALA A 449 -31.28 -17.67 8.32
CA ALA A 449 -31.59 -17.76 9.74
C ALA A 449 -30.40 -18.31 10.55
N MET A 450 -29.70 -19.32 10.03
CA MET A 450 -28.52 -19.91 10.66
C MET A 450 -27.38 -18.90 10.74
N ALA A 451 -27.01 -18.27 9.62
CA ALA A 451 -25.97 -17.25 9.58
C ALA A 451 -26.32 -16.02 10.42
N SER A 452 -27.58 -15.57 10.45
CA SER A 452 -28.04 -14.52 11.38
C SER A 452 -27.80 -14.91 12.83
N ALA A 453 -28.21 -16.12 13.24
CA ALA A 453 -27.98 -16.61 14.60
C ALA A 453 -26.48 -16.67 14.94
N THR A 454 -25.66 -17.14 14.00
CA THR A 454 -24.19 -17.17 14.12
C THR A 454 -23.60 -15.77 14.32
N ILE A 455 -24.02 -14.78 13.53
CA ILE A 455 -23.51 -13.40 13.64
C ILE A 455 -23.92 -12.77 14.98
N LEU A 456 -25.16 -13.00 15.42
CA LEU A 456 -25.64 -12.51 16.71
C LEU A 456 -24.85 -13.13 17.88
N ASP A 457 -24.61 -14.44 17.86
CA ASP A 457 -23.81 -15.13 18.86
C ASP A 457 -22.35 -14.62 18.92
N ALA A 458 -21.76 -14.37 17.74
CA ALA A 458 -20.44 -13.75 17.61
C ALA A 458 -20.35 -12.40 18.33
N THR A 459 -21.39 -11.60 18.12
CA THR A 459 -21.50 -10.24 18.63
C THR A 459 -21.62 -10.25 20.14
N CYS A 460 -22.43 -11.17 20.69
CA CYS A 460 -22.59 -11.38 22.12
C CYS A 460 -21.29 -11.79 22.82
N SER A 461 -20.53 -12.65 22.18
CA SER A 461 -19.32 -13.23 22.76
C SER A 461 -18.17 -12.22 22.95
N ASN A 462 -18.25 -11.06 22.28
CA ASN A 462 -17.27 -9.96 22.30
C ASN A 462 -15.80 -10.43 22.26
N ARG A 463 -15.54 -11.53 21.55
CA ARG A 463 -14.17 -12.04 21.44
C ARG A 463 -13.40 -11.05 20.57
N PRO A 464 -12.28 -10.49 21.06
CA PRO A 464 -11.49 -9.58 20.26
C PRO A 464 -11.04 -10.31 19.00
N VAL A 465 -11.24 -9.66 17.85
CA VAL A 465 -10.65 -10.13 16.59
C VAL A 465 -9.15 -10.27 16.82
N ARG A 466 -8.59 -11.46 16.56
CA ARG A 466 -7.15 -11.70 16.72
C ARG A 466 -6.42 -10.70 15.82
N PRO A 467 -5.34 -10.02 16.28
CA PRO A 467 -4.64 -9.00 15.48
C PRO A 467 -4.22 -9.48 14.09
N VAL A 468 -3.86 -10.76 13.99
CA VAL A 468 -3.50 -11.44 12.73
C VAL A 468 -4.60 -11.35 11.67
N MET A 469 -5.87 -11.23 12.08
CA MET A 469 -7.01 -11.06 11.19
C MET A 469 -7.22 -9.66 10.67
N ASP A 470 -6.72 -8.65 11.38
CA ASP A 470 -6.83 -7.28 10.92
C ASP A 470 -6.04 -7.11 9.59
N ASP A 471 -4.89 -7.78 9.43
CA ASP A 471 -4.08 -7.75 8.20
C ASP A 471 -4.78 -8.45 7.01
N VAL A 472 -5.37 -9.63 7.25
CA VAL A 472 -6.05 -10.42 6.21
C VAL A 472 -7.29 -9.71 5.72
N LEU A 473 -8.07 -9.15 6.64
CA LEU A 473 -9.25 -8.38 6.32
C LEU A 473 -8.88 -7.02 5.70
N ALA A 474 -7.81 -6.37 6.14
CA ALA A 474 -7.30 -5.16 5.51
C ALA A 474 -6.96 -5.42 4.04
N ALA A 475 -6.23 -6.50 3.74
CA ALA A 475 -5.92 -6.88 2.35
C ALA A 475 -7.20 -7.15 1.52
N TYR A 476 -8.20 -7.81 2.10
CA TYR A 476 -9.50 -8.03 1.44
C TYR A 476 -10.24 -6.71 1.16
N PHE A 477 -10.25 -5.80 2.12
CA PHE A 477 -10.96 -4.52 1.99
C PHE A 477 -10.21 -3.50 1.12
N ASP A 478 -8.88 -3.50 1.12
CA ASP A 478 -8.05 -2.62 0.30
C ASP A 478 -8.23 -2.90 -1.20
N ALA A 479 -8.62 -4.12 -1.57
CA ALA A 479 -9.01 -4.45 -2.95
C ALA A 479 -10.28 -3.69 -3.41
N ASN A 480 -11.04 -3.09 -2.49
CA ASN A 480 -12.21 -2.28 -2.78
C ASN A 480 -11.92 -0.80 -2.46
N GLU A 481 -11.84 0.04 -3.49
CA GLU A 481 -11.54 1.48 -3.37
C GLU A 481 -12.47 2.22 -2.39
N ARG A 482 -13.70 1.75 -2.17
CA ARG A 482 -14.65 2.36 -1.21
C ARG A 482 -14.34 2.05 0.26
N CYS A 483 -13.50 1.06 0.49
CA CYS A 483 -13.13 0.57 1.82
C CYS A 483 -11.70 0.95 2.20
N ALA A 484 -10.87 1.34 1.22
CA ALA A 484 -9.49 1.75 1.43
C ALA A 484 -9.36 2.88 2.47
N GLY A 485 -8.48 2.68 3.46
CA GLY A 485 -8.18 3.65 4.51
C GLY A 485 -9.20 3.71 5.66
N HIS A 486 -10.18 2.80 5.71
CA HIS A 486 -11.08 2.66 6.84
C HIS A 486 -10.63 1.56 7.81
N ASP A 487 -11.01 1.70 9.08
CA ASP A 487 -10.74 0.69 10.10
C ASP A 487 -11.38 -0.66 9.74
N THR A 488 -10.63 -1.75 9.86
CA THR A 488 -11.08 -3.09 9.47
C THR A 488 -12.31 -3.54 10.26
N ARG A 489 -12.38 -3.24 11.57
CA ARG A 489 -13.50 -3.66 12.43
C ARG A 489 -14.79 -2.92 12.07
N MET A 490 -14.65 -1.64 11.74
CA MET A 490 -15.72 -0.83 11.19
C MET A 490 -16.27 -1.42 9.89
N LEU A 491 -15.41 -1.87 8.98
CA LEU A 491 -15.82 -2.49 7.72
C LEU A 491 -16.52 -3.84 7.94
N VAL A 492 -16.07 -4.63 8.91
CA VAL A 492 -16.79 -5.86 9.35
C VAL A 492 -18.19 -5.53 9.85
N LEU A 493 -18.37 -4.48 10.64
CA LEU A 493 -19.68 -4.01 11.09
C LEU A 493 -20.57 -3.59 9.92
N VAL A 494 -20.00 -2.87 8.95
CA VAL A 494 -20.72 -2.46 7.74
C VAL A 494 -21.20 -3.69 6.96
N CYS A 495 -20.35 -4.72 6.82
CA CYS A 495 -20.77 -5.99 6.22
C CYS A 495 -21.88 -6.68 7.02
N ALA A 496 -21.85 -6.64 8.35
CA ALA A 496 -22.91 -7.24 9.19
C ALA A 496 -24.25 -6.53 8.98
N LEU A 497 -24.23 -5.20 9.00
CA LEU A 497 -25.43 -4.40 8.72
C LEU A 497 -25.94 -4.65 7.30
N GLU A 498 -25.05 -4.75 6.32
CA GLU A 498 -25.42 -5.08 4.95
C GLU A 498 -26.09 -6.46 4.86
N TYR A 499 -25.52 -7.46 5.54
CA TYR A 499 -26.06 -8.81 5.61
C TYR A 499 -27.49 -8.80 6.15
N PHE A 500 -27.70 -8.25 7.35
CA PHE A 500 -29.03 -8.20 7.96
C PHE A 500 -30.02 -7.42 7.12
N ARG A 501 -29.63 -6.27 6.56
CA ARG A 501 -30.52 -5.49 5.69
C ARG A 501 -30.99 -6.27 4.46
N THR A 502 -30.11 -7.09 3.89
CA THR A 502 -30.38 -7.82 2.65
C THR A 502 -31.11 -9.13 2.90
N TYR A 503 -30.71 -9.89 3.93
CA TYR A 503 -31.11 -11.28 4.11
C TYR A 503 -31.98 -11.55 5.34
N ASP A 504 -31.94 -10.67 6.36
CA ASP A 504 -32.72 -10.84 7.60
C ASP A 504 -33.01 -9.49 8.28
N ARG A 505 -33.87 -8.71 7.64
CA ARG A 505 -34.15 -7.33 8.06
C ARG A 505 -34.78 -7.25 9.46
N ALA A 506 -35.46 -8.30 9.90
CA ALA A 506 -36.13 -8.34 11.19
C ALA A 506 -35.15 -8.31 12.38
N THR A 507 -33.91 -8.78 12.19
CA THR A 507 -32.91 -8.90 13.25
C THR A 507 -31.86 -7.78 13.26
N VAL A 508 -31.90 -6.85 12.30
CA VAL A 508 -30.91 -5.74 12.21
C VAL A 508 -30.82 -4.90 13.48
N LEU A 509 -31.94 -4.57 14.11
CA LEU A 509 -31.95 -3.77 15.35
C LEU A 509 -31.49 -4.59 16.55
N VAL A 510 -31.76 -5.90 16.57
CA VAL A 510 -31.27 -6.82 17.61
C VAL A 510 -29.74 -6.89 17.54
N PHE A 511 -29.18 -7.01 16.34
CA PHE A 511 -27.74 -6.97 16.12
C PHE A 511 -27.12 -5.66 16.62
N VAL A 512 -27.68 -4.51 16.24
CA VAL A 512 -27.19 -3.19 16.67
C VAL A 512 -27.20 -3.07 18.20
N ASP A 513 -28.27 -3.52 18.85
CA ASP A 513 -28.38 -3.48 20.31
C ASP A 513 -27.36 -4.38 21.00
N MET A 514 -27.17 -5.61 20.51
CA MET A 514 -26.16 -6.53 21.04
C MET A 514 -24.74 -6.00 20.85
N TRP A 515 -24.46 -5.42 19.68
CA TRP A 515 -23.16 -4.87 19.37
C TRP A 515 -22.84 -3.64 20.21
N LEU A 516 -23.81 -2.73 20.40
CA LEU A 516 -23.68 -1.57 21.29
C LEU A 516 -23.46 -1.99 22.75
N ALA A 517 -24.09 -3.08 23.20
CA ALA A 517 -23.88 -3.62 24.54
C ALA A 517 -22.46 -4.22 24.72
N GLY A 518 -21.86 -4.78 23.65
CA GLY A 518 -20.52 -5.37 23.67
C GLY A 518 -19.37 -4.37 23.51
N ASN A 519 -19.58 -3.24 22.81
CA ASN A 519 -18.52 -2.29 22.47
C ASN A 519 -18.56 -1.04 23.35
N GLY A 520 -17.64 -0.96 24.31
CA GLY A 520 -17.56 0.15 25.27
C GLY A 520 -16.79 1.39 24.80
N ASP A 521 -16.17 1.37 23.61
CA ASP A 521 -15.37 2.51 23.13
C ASP A 521 -16.24 3.53 22.37
N LEU A 522 -16.44 4.66 23.04
CA LEU A 522 -17.35 5.72 22.62
C LEU A 522 -16.81 6.57 21.47
N ASN A 523 -15.49 6.61 21.31
CA ASN A 523 -14.87 7.41 20.25
C ASN A 523 -15.15 6.82 18.87
N LEU A 524 -15.19 5.49 18.79
CA LEU A 524 -15.47 4.76 17.56
C LEU A 524 -16.93 4.93 17.13
N HIS A 525 -17.88 5.03 18.07
CA HIS A 525 -19.30 5.18 17.78
C HIS A 525 -19.64 6.40 16.90
N TYR A 526 -18.97 7.55 17.08
CA TYR A 526 -19.23 8.72 16.23
C TYR A 526 -18.77 8.50 14.79
N GLU A 527 -17.52 8.06 14.61
CA GLU A 527 -16.91 7.88 13.28
C GLU A 527 -17.67 6.81 12.48
N TRP A 528 -18.04 5.73 13.17
CA TRP A 528 -18.85 4.66 12.60
C TRP A 528 -20.24 5.14 12.21
N THR A 529 -20.93 5.89 13.07
CA THR A 529 -22.26 6.42 12.73
C THR A 529 -22.21 7.40 11.55
N MET A 530 -21.18 8.24 11.48
CA MET A 530 -21.01 9.19 10.38
C MET A 530 -20.74 8.49 9.05
N TYR A 531 -19.90 7.46 9.04
CA TYR A 531 -19.65 6.67 7.84
C TYR A 531 -20.87 5.83 7.43
N LEU A 532 -21.57 5.25 8.40
CA LEU A 532 -22.83 4.56 8.16
C LEU A 532 -23.87 5.52 7.58
N THR A 533 -23.88 6.78 8.00
CA THR A 533 -24.75 7.80 7.38
C THR A 533 -24.41 8.04 5.90
N SER A 534 -23.14 7.94 5.50
CA SER A 534 -22.73 8.08 4.09
C SER A 534 -22.93 6.83 3.24
N THR A 535 -23.02 5.65 3.86
CA THR A 535 -23.12 4.36 3.16
C THR A 535 -24.51 3.73 3.21
N LEU A 536 -25.29 4.00 4.27
CA LEU A 536 -26.66 3.52 4.42
C LEU A 536 -27.66 4.44 3.72
N SER A 537 -28.70 3.83 3.16
CA SER A 537 -29.84 4.56 2.61
C SER A 537 -30.75 5.10 3.71
N VAL A 538 -31.60 6.09 3.37
CA VAL A 538 -32.61 6.66 4.29
C VAL A 538 -33.55 5.59 4.87
N ASP A 539 -33.70 4.44 4.21
CA ASP A 539 -34.56 3.33 4.63
C ASP A 539 -34.11 2.65 5.94
N ASP A 540 -32.92 2.98 6.44
CA ASP A 540 -32.34 2.43 7.67
C ASP A 540 -32.22 3.48 8.77
N GLY A 541 -33.09 4.50 8.73
CA GLY A 541 -33.10 5.58 9.71
C GLY A 541 -33.19 5.09 11.15
N ASP A 542 -33.87 3.97 11.42
CA ASP A 542 -33.97 3.40 12.78
C ASP A 542 -32.59 2.94 13.31
N VAL A 543 -31.73 2.38 12.48
CA VAL A 543 -30.34 2.00 12.84
C VAL A 543 -29.53 3.26 13.17
N LEU A 544 -29.58 4.28 12.32
CA LEU A 544 -28.86 5.54 12.53
C LEU A 544 -29.34 6.26 13.80
N VAL A 545 -30.65 6.27 14.05
CA VAL A 545 -31.24 6.82 15.27
C VAL A 545 -30.74 6.05 16.49
N ARG A 546 -30.70 4.71 16.42
CA ARG A 546 -30.26 3.86 17.53
C ARG A 546 -28.80 4.09 17.89
N LEU A 547 -27.91 4.06 16.88
CA LEU A 547 -26.47 4.34 17.05
C LEU A 547 -26.24 5.77 17.58
N GLY A 548 -26.95 6.74 17.03
CA GLY A 548 -26.82 8.13 17.45
C GLY A 548 -27.29 8.37 18.89
N LEU A 549 -28.39 7.75 19.31
CA LEU A 549 -28.85 7.81 20.71
C LEU A 549 -27.86 7.14 21.66
N ALA A 550 -27.32 5.99 21.30
CA ALA A 550 -26.32 5.31 22.11
C ALA A 550 -25.08 6.20 22.30
N TYR A 551 -24.58 6.84 21.23
CA TYR A 551 -23.50 7.81 21.33
C TYR A 551 -23.85 9.01 22.23
N ILE A 552 -25.07 9.54 22.16
CA ILE A 552 -25.52 10.67 23.00
C ILE A 552 -25.60 10.27 24.48
N GLU A 553 -26.07 9.06 24.79
CA GLU A 553 -26.22 8.55 26.15
C GLU A 553 -24.87 8.36 26.85
N VAL A 554 -23.94 7.72 26.15
CA VAL A 554 -22.61 7.39 26.67
C VAL A 554 -21.62 8.56 26.68
N THR A 555 -21.94 9.67 26.01
CA THR A 555 -21.14 10.91 26.08
C THR A 555 -21.77 11.93 27.04
N PRO A 556 -22.00 11.59 28.33
CA PRO A 556 -22.76 12.44 29.24
C PRO A 556 -22.08 13.80 29.35
N TYR A 557 -22.78 14.80 28.83
CA TYR A 557 -22.40 16.18 28.97
C TYR A 557 -22.64 16.57 30.44
N CYS A 558 -21.56 16.80 31.18
CA CYS A 558 -21.65 17.57 32.41
C CYS A 558 -21.56 19.04 32.02
N PRO A 559 -22.61 19.86 32.21
CA PRO A 559 -22.54 21.30 32.01
C PRO A 559 -21.65 21.92 33.10
N LYS A 560 -20.35 21.66 33.08
CA LYS A 560 -19.40 22.65 33.56
C LYS A 560 -19.34 23.69 32.46
N VAL A 561 -20.29 24.60 32.53
CA VAL A 561 -20.55 25.62 31.53
C VAL A 561 -19.31 26.50 31.44
N TYR A 562 -18.51 26.33 30.39
CA TYR A 562 -17.56 27.36 29.98
C TYR A 562 -18.37 28.45 29.29
N THR A 563 -19.12 29.27 30.04
CA THR A 563 -19.89 30.40 29.48
C THR A 563 -19.02 31.63 29.26
N ASP A 564 -17.73 31.56 29.56
CA ASP A 564 -16.83 32.71 29.54
C ASP A 564 -16.85 33.49 28.21
N TYR A 565 -17.22 32.89 27.08
CA TYR A 565 -17.42 33.63 25.83
C TYR A 565 -18.81 33.43 25.22
N CYS A 566 -19.74 32.77 25.90
CA CYS A 566 -21.12 32.68 25.42
C CYS A 566 -21.84 33.99 25.72
N LEU A 567 -22.43 34.60 24.69
CA LEU A 567 -23.22 35.83 24.80
C LEU A 567 -24.71 35.48 24.64
N ASP A 568 -25.24 34.73 25.59
CA ASP A 568 -26.63 34.24 25.61
C ASP A 568 -27.66 35.32 25.93
N ASP A 569 -27.21 36.41 26.55
CA ASP A 569 -27.99 37.62 26.86
C ASP A 569 -28.15 38.57 25.65
N VAL A 570 -27.34 38.39 24.60
CA VAL A 570 -27.43 39.17 23.38
C VAL A 570 -28.58 38.64 22.51
N ALA A 571 -29.72 39.31 22.58
CA ALA A 571 -30.89 38.97 21.78
C ALA A 571 -30.59 39.13 20.27
N PHE A 572 -30.40 38.01 19.58
CA PHE A 572 -30.19 37.98 18.14
C PHE A 572 -31.11 36.96 17.47
N ALA A 573 -31.99 37.43 16.60
CA ALA A 573 -32.92 36.58 15.85
C ALA A 573 -32.35 36.32 14.44
N PRO A 574 -31.73 35.14 14.20
CA PRO A 574 -30.96 34.88 12.97
C PRO A 574 -31.88 34.53 11.79
N THR A 575 -32.70 35.47 11.33
CA THR A 575 -33.74 35.20 10.33
C THR A 575 -33.44 35.82 8.96
N CYS A 576 -32.42 36.67 8.88
CA CYS A 576 -32.23 37.54 7.71
C CYS A 576 -31.46 36.88 6.54
N CYS A 577 -30.44 36.06 6.81
CA CYS A 577 -29.56 35.43 5.82
C CYS A 577 -28.72 34.30 6.44
N ALA A 578 -27.98 33.54 5.62
CA ALA A 578 -27.08 32.48 6.11
C ALA A 578 -26.02 33.00 7.10
N TYR A 579 -25.48 34.21 6.86
CA TYR A 579 -24.49 34.83 7.74
C TYR A 579 -25.08 35.24 9.10
N CYS A 580 -26.36 35.66 9.14
CA CYS A 580 -27.11 35.84 10.40
C CYS A 580 -27.11 34.53 11.21
N VAL A 581 -27.39 33.38 10.59
CA VAL A 581 -27.38 32.08 11.29
C VAL A 581 -26.00 31.75 11.85
N GLU A 582 -24.95 31.96 11.06
CA GLU A 582 -23.60 31.66 11.50
C GLU A 582 -23.06 32.63 12.55
N PHE A 583 -23.41 33.92 12.46
CA PHE A 583 -23.09 34.91 13.48
C PHE A 583 -23.79 34.59 14.81
N GLY A 584 -25.04 34.13 14.76
CA GLY A 584 -25.75 33.67 15.96
C GLY A 584 -25.09 32.45 16.61
N ARG A 585 -24.60 31.50 15.80
CA ARG A 585 -23.78 30.38 16.31
C ARG A 585 -22.49 30.87 16.95
N PHE A 586 -21.85 31.88 16.37
CA PHE A 586 -20.68 32.51 16.96
C PHE A 586 -21.00 33.12 18.32
N LEU A 587 -22.07 33.92 18.48
CA LEU A 587 -22.45 34.51 19.78
C LEU A 587 -22.62 33.45 20.87
N LEU A 588 -23.27 32.33 20.54
CA LEU A 588 -23.53 31.22 21.47
C LEU A 588 -22.34 30.27 21.66
N SER A 589 -21.27 30.44 20.90
CA SER A 589 -20.10 29.56 21.00
C SER A 589 -19.27 29.91 22.23
N PRO A 590 -19.07 28.98 23.18
CA PRO A 590 -18.27 29.24 24.37
C PRO A 590 -16.77 29.36 24.09
N VAL A 591 -16.33 28.94 22.89
CA VAL A 591 -14.92 28.82 22.51
C VAL A 591 -14.52 29.77 21.38
N ASP A 592 -15.47 30.19 20.54
CA ASP A 592 -15.16 31.12 19.45
C ASP A 592 -15.15 32.55 20.00
N ALA A 593 -13.94 33.05 20.26
CA ALA A 593 -13.73 34.44 20.70
C ALA A 593 -13.57 35.42 19.54
N TYR A 594 -13.27 34.94 18.33
CA TYR A 594 -13.19 35.77 17.14
C TYR A 594 -13.89 35.10 15.95
N ARG A 595 -14.43 35.92 15.05
CA ARG A 595 -15.03 35.50 13.80
C ARG A 595 -14.71 36.50 12.71
N ARG A 596 -14.14 35.99 11.63
CA ARG A 596 -13.82 36.77 10.44
C ARG A 596 -14.92 36.65 9.40
N CYS A 597 -15.37 37.78 8.89
CA CYS A 597 -16.34 37.87 7.80
C CYS A 597 -15.82 38.84 6.73
N TYR A 598 -16.21 38.64 5.47
CA TYR A 598 -16.05 39.69 4.46
C TYR A 598 -17.13 40.75 4.64
N ALA A 599 -16.87 42.00 4.26
CA ALA A 599 -17.83 43.09 4.42
C ALA A 599 -19.20 42.81 3.76
N HIS A 600 -19.22 42.11 2.62
CA HIS A 600 -20.46 41.72 1.94
C HIS A 600 -21.27 40.62 2.70
N GLN A 601 -20.67 39.99 3.70
CA GLN A 601 -21.31 38.98 4.55
C GLN A 601 -21.93 39.60 5.82
N VAL A 602 -21.65 40.89 6.08
CA VAL A 602 -22.16 41.61 7.23
C VAL A 602 -23.40 42.39 6.81
N CYS A 603 -24.57 41.84 7.16
CA CYS A 603 -25.85 42.51 6.95
C CYS A 603 -26.15 43.51 8.08
N ASP A 604 -27.18 44.34 7.88
CA ASP A 604 -27.62 45.35 8.85
C ASP A 604 -27.91 44.74 10.22
N ALA A 605 -28.56 43.57 10.28
CA ALA A 605 -28.84 42.91 11.56
C ALA A 605 -27.58 42.54 12.36
N ILE A 606 -26.50 42.11 11.69
CA ILE A 606 -25.22 41.83 12.37
C ILE A 606 -24.59 43.13 12.83
N SER A 607 -24.59 44.16 11.98
CA SER A 607 -24.07 45.49 12.30
C SER A 607 -24.79 46.11 13.51
N ASP A 608 -26.12 46.02 13.55
CA ASP A 608 -26.97 46.56 14.61
C ASP A 608 -26.67 45.89 15.96
N VAL A 609 -26.53 44.56 15.98
CA VAL A 609 -26.16 43.83 17.20
C VAL A 609 -24.76 44.20 17.68
N VAL A 610 -23.79 44.29 16.78
CA VAL A 610 -22.43 44.69 17.18
C VAL A 610 -22.39 46.13 17.69
N ALA A 611 -23.16 47.03 17.07
CA ALA A 611 -23.27 48.42 17.50
C ALA A 611 -24.02 48.57 18.84
N ALA A 612 -25.02 47.73 19.11
CA ALA A 612 -25.80 47.74 20.35
C ALA A 612 -25.02 47.17 21.55
N HIS A 613 -24.01 46.32 21.31
CA HIS A 613 -23.26 45.61 22.34
C HIS A 613 -21.75 45.90 22.34
N PRO A 614 -21.30 47.18 22.34
CA PRO A 614 -19.89 47.53 22.16
C PRO A 614 -18.97 47.08 23.31
N LEU A 615 -19.55 46.77 24.48
CA LEU A 615 -18.80 46.24 25.62
C LEU A 615 -18.61 44.72 25.56
N GLN A 616 -19.37 44.02 24.71
CA GLN A 616 -19.35 42.56 24.57
C GLN A 616 -18.83 42.13 23.19
N LEU A 617 -18.98 42.98 22.17
CA LEU A 617 -18.61 42.74 20.78
C LEU A 617 -17.82 43.92 20.22
N GLN A 618 -16.74 43.61 19.52
CA GLN A 618 -15.94 44.59 18.79
C GLN A 618 -15.84 44.16 17.33
N ALA A 619 -15.99 45.10 16.40
CA ALA A 619 -15.70 44.88 14.98
C ALA A 619 -14.47 45.68 14.56
N THR A 620 -13.49 44.99 13.99
CA THR A 620 -12.28 45.60 13.43
C THR A 620 -12.27 45.42 11.92
N THR A 621 -12.21 46.52 11.18
CA THR A 621 -12.17 46.49 9.71
C THR A 621 -10.71 46.46 9.23
N LEU A 622 -10.32 45.40 8.54
CA LEU A 622 -8.99 45.21 7.96
C LEU A 622 -9.02 45.52 6.45
N ARG A 623 -8.06 46.34 5.97
CA ARG A 623 -7.94 46.70 4.54
C ARG A 623 -6.59 46.24 3.96
N GLY A 624 -6.65 45.35 2.97
CA GLY A 624 -5.74 45.19 1.81
C GLY A 624 -4.25 44.87 1.99
N LEU A 625 -3.58 45.28 3.07
CA LEU A 625 -2.12 45.11 3.25
C LEU A 625 -1.72 44.52 4.61
N GLU A 626 -2.56 44.68 5.65
CA GLU A 626 -2.30 44.12 6.98
C GLU A 626 -2.57 42.60 7.07
N ILE A 627 -3.28 42.04 6.09
CA ILE A 627 -3.67 40.62 6.06
C ILE A 627 -2.49 39.71 5.64
N LEU A 628 -1.43 40.29 5.05
CA LEU A 628 -0.32 39.54 4.43
C LEU A 628 0.77 39.08 5.43
N GLY A 629 0.68 39.45 6.71
CA GLY A 629 1.74 39.21 7.70
C GLY A 629 1.71 37.86 8.42
N GLU A 630 0.56 37.24 8.62
CA GLU A 630 0.45 36.13 9.61
C GLU A 630 -0.46 34.96 9.22
N ILE A 631 -1.10 34.96 8.05
CA ILE A 631 -2.24 34.05 7.84
C ILE A 631 -2.12 33.25 6.53
N ALA A 632 -1.54 32.05 6.67
CA ALA A 632 -1.85 30.92 5.81
C ALA A 632 -3.27 30.44 6.17
N LEU A 633 -4.29 30.95 5.47
CA LEU A 633 -5.67 30.51 5.65
C LEU A 633 -5.94 29.27 4.79
N ASP A 634 -6.27 28.21 5.52
CA ASP A 634 -6.91 26.97 5.10
C ASP A 634 -8.34 27.27 4.61
N THR A 635 -8.48 27.91 3.45
CA THR A 635 -9.80 28.05 2.79
C THR A 635 -9.86 27.14 1.58
N ASP A 636 -10.73 26.15 1.68
CA ASP A 636 -11.13 25.22 0.63
C ASP A 636 -11.36 25.93 -0.72
N GLY A 637 -10.38 25.80 -1.62
CA GLY A 637 -10.60 25.46 -3.03
C GLY A 637 -11.41 26.37 -3.95
N THR A 638 -11.83 27.58 -3.56
CA THR A 638 -12.55 28.48 -4.48
C THR A 638 -11.78 29.77 -4.73
N GLY A 639 -10.82 29.68 -5.66
CA GLY A 639 -10.06 30.82 -6.16
C GLY A 639 -10.92 31.76 -6.99
N TYR A 640 -11.66 32.65 -6.33
CA TYR A 640 -12.12 33.89 -6.94
C TYR A 640 -11.06 34.97 -6.68
N ALA A 641 -10.36 35.36 -7.74
CA ALA A 641 -9.58 36.59 -7.75
C ALA A 641 -10.55 37.77 -7.62
N LEU A 642 -10.88 38.16 -6.39
CA LEU A 642 -11.60 39.40 -6.13
C LEU A 642 -10.68 40.56 -6.56
N ALA A 643 -11.08 41.26 -7.62
CA ALA A 643 -10.34 42.38 -8.22
C ALA A 643 -10.34 43.65 -7.35
N ASP A 644 -10.90 43.58 -6.14
CA ASP A 644 -10.93 44.66 -5.16
C ASP A 644 -10.34 44.13 -3.84
N PRO A 645 -9.54 44.90 -3.09
CA PRO A 645 -9.06 44.49 -1.77
C PRO A 645 -10.27 44.24 -0.87
N ALA A 646 -10.63 42.97 -0.71
CA ALA A 646 -11.81 42.57 0.05
C ALA A 646 -11.67 43.14 1.46
N ILE A 647 -12.63 43.99 1.85
CA ILE A 647 -12.71 44.50 3.21
C ILE A 647 -13.10 43.32 4.09
N VAL A 648 -12.24 43.00 5.07
CA VAL A 648 -12.47 41.95 6.04
C VAL A 648 -12.85 42.59 7.37
N ILE A 649 -13.84 42.02 8.04
CA ILE A 649 -14.33 42.47 9.35
C ILE A 649 -14.10 41.33 10.34
N ASP A 650 -13.28 41.59 11.35
CA ASP A 650 -13.07 40.70 12.48
C ASP A 650 -13.99 41.10 13.62
N PHE A 651 -14.94 40.23 13.93
CA PHE A 651 -15.76 40.30 15.13
C PHE A 651 -15.02 39.62 16.27
N VAL A 652 -14.82 40.32 17.37
CA VAL A 652 -14.15 39.81 18.57
C VAL A 652 -15.10 39.94 19.75
N LYS A 653 -15.25 38.87 20.52
CA LYS A 653 -15.93 38.92 21.80
C LYS A 653 -15.03 39.56 22.82
N VAL A 654 -15.50 40.65 23.41
CA VAL A 654 -14.75 41.41 24.39
C VAL A 654 -14.77 40.65 25.71
N ARG A 655 -13.58 40.31 26.19
CA ARG A 655 -13.39 39.64 27.49
C ARG A 655 -13.89 40.52 28.63
N GLN A 656 -14.82 40.00 29.42
CA GLN A 656 -15.33 40.60 30.64
C GLN A 656 -14.44 40.28 31.85
N PRO A 657 -14.42 41.15 32.88
CA PRO A 657 -13.75 40.85 34.14
C PRO A 657 -14.21 39.51 34.74
N GLY A 658 -13.26 38.66 35.13
CA GLY A 658 -13.54 37.33 35.70
C GLY A 658 -13.56 36.18 34.68
N GLN A 659 -13.66 36.47 33.38
CA GLN A 659 -13.54 35.45 32.33
C GLN A 659 -12.08 35.04 32.14
N LEU A 660 -11.84 33.76 31.82
CA LEU A 660 -10.51 33.27 31.44
C LEU A 660 -10.02 33.99 30.18
N SER A 661 -8.71 34.24 30.07
CA SER A 661 -8.17 34.66 28.77
C SER A 661 -8.39 33.57 27.73
N LEU A 662 -8.50 33.93 26.45
CA LEU A 662 -8.65 32.94 25.37
C LEU A 662 -7.55 31.88 25.43
N ARG A 663 -6.31 32.30 25.70
CA ARG A 663 -5.17 31.39 25.88
C ARG A 663 -5.35 30.45 27.07
N GLU A 664 -5.82 30.93 28.22
CA GLU A 664 -6.08 30.08 29.39
C GLU A 664 -7.27 29.16 29.19
N LEU A 665 -8.31 29.62 28.48
CA LEU A 665 -9.44 28.78 28.10
C LEU A 665 -8.98 27.68 27.14
N CYS A 666 -8.22 28.02 26.09
CA CYS A 666 -7.62 27.04 25.20
C CYS A 666 -6.70 26.09 25.96
N LEU A 667 -5.80 26.59 26.82
CA LEU A 667 -4.92 25.74 27.64
C LEU A 667 -5.69 24.85 28.60
N ARG A 668 -6.81 25.30 29.17
CA ARG A 668 -7.67 24.46 30.01
C ARG A 668 -8.44 23.43 29.19
N LEU A 669 -8.85 23.77 27.98
CA LEU A 669 -9.48 22.84 27.03
C LEU A 669 -8.46 21.82 26.48
N GLU A 670 -7.20 22.25 26.28
CA GLU A 670 -6.06 21.42 25.88
C GLU A 670 -5.60 20.50 27.03
N HIS A 671 -5.48 21.01 28.26
CA HIS A 671 -5.15 20.22 29.47
C HIS A 671 -6.28 19.30 29.94
N LEU A 672 -7.51 19.51 29.45
CA LEU A 672 -8.61 18.54 29.63
C LEU A 672 -8.49 17.33 28.69
N ASP A 673 -7.43 17.27 27.88
CA ASP A 673 -7.11 16.23 26.89
C ASP A 673 -8.27 15.93 25.91
N THR A 674 -8.13 16.49 24.71
CA THR A 674 -8.62 16.07 23.38
C THR A 674 -10.12 15.84 23.11
N THR A 675 -11.01 15.83 24.12
CA THR A 675 -12.38 15.35 23.92
C THR A 675 -13.47 16.40 24.08
N THR A 676 -13.37 17.46 24.88
CA THR A 676 -14.59 18.24 25.18
C THR A 676 -15.14 19.05 24.00
N THR A 677 -14.34 19.84 23.29
CA THR A 677 -14.83 20.63 22.13
C THR A 677 -15.17 19.76 20.93
N SER A 678 -14.34 18.74 20.65
CA SER A 678 -14.58 17.76 19.59
C SER A 678 -15.81 16.90 19.90
N THR A 679 -15.96 16.40 21.13
CA THR A 679 -17.14 15.64 21.59
C THR A 679 -18.38 16.50 21.62
N MET A 680 -18.32 17.77 22.02
CA MET A 680 -19.46 18.69 21.94
C MET A 680 -19.91 18.88 20.49
N ARG A 681 -18.98 19.15 19.57
CA ARG A 681 -19.29 19.28 18.14
C ARG A 681 -19.85 17.98 17.56
N ARG A 682 -19.24 16.83 17.90
CA ARG A 682 -19.66 15.48 17.49
C ARG A 682 -21.05 15.13 18.03
N ARG A 683 -21.31 15.40 19.31
CA ARG A 683 -22.60 15.20 19.99
C ARG A 683 -23.69 16.07 19.39
N ARG A 684 -23.46 17.38 19.21
CA ARG A 684 -24.42 18.26 18.57
C ARG A 684 -24.75 17.79 17.15
N ARG A 685 -23.73 17.43 16.36
CA ARG A 685 -23.94 16.87 15.02
C ARG A 685 -24.75 15.57 15.06
N MET A 686 -24.54 14.75 16.09
CA MET A 686 -25.32 13.54 16.32
C MET A 686 -26.77 13.84 16.69
N GLU A 687 -27.02 14.79 17.58
CA GLU A 687 -28.37 15.25 17.95
C GLU A 687 -29.12 15.80 16.74
N GLU A 688 -28.45 16.60 15.89
CA GLU A 688 -28.98 17.11 14.62
C GLU A 688 -29.26 15.98 13.62
N LEU A 689 -28.40 14.96 13.54
CA LEU A 689 -28.61 13.78 12.71
C LEU A 689 -29.85 12.99 13.20
N VAL A 690 -29.89 12.63 14.48
CA VAL A 690 -31.00 11.88 15.08
C VAL A 690 -32.33 12.60 14.89
N THR A 691 -32.35 13.92 15.10
CA THR A 691 -33.56 14.75 14.94
C THR A 691 -34.04 14.75 13.48
N ARG A 692 -33.13 14.99 12.52
CA ARG A 692 -33.47 14.97 11.09
C ARG A 692 -33.96 13.60 10.63
N THR A 693 -33.29 12.54 11.05
CA THR A 693 -33.66 11.16 10.69
C THR A 693 -35.03 10.79 11.26
N ARG A 694 -35.32 11.13 12.52
CA ARG A 694 -36.66 10.93 13.11
C ARG A 694 -37.76 11.68 12.35
N ALA A 695 -37.52 12.94 11.98
CA ALA A 695 -38.48 13.71 11.20
C ALA A 695 -38.74 13.06 9.83
N ALA A 696 -37.70 12.58 9.15
CA ALA A 696 -37.83 11.88 7.87
C ALA A 696 -38.60 10.55 8.00
N LEU A 697 -38.36 9.78 9.06
CA LEU A 697 -39.10 8.54 9.35
C LEU A 697 -40.58 8.80 9.68
N ALA A 698 -40.86 9.84 10.46
CA ALA A 698 -42.23 10.24 10.78
C ALA A 698 -43.01 10.62 9.51
N HIS A 699 -42.42 11.46 8.66
CA HIS A 699 -43.03 11.88 7.40
C HIS A 699 -43.36 10.68 6.48
N ARG A 700 -42.46 9.69 6.39
CA ARG A 700 -42.70 8.46 5.62
C ARG A 700 -43.83 7.62 6.19
N ARG A 701 -43.91 7.46 7.51
CA ARG A 701 -45.02 6.72 8.14
C ARG A 701 -46.36 7.36 7.84
N GLU A 702 -46.42 8.70 7.78
CA GLU A 702 -47.63 9.42 7.37
C GLU A 702 -47.97 9.22 5.88
N THR A 703 -46.97 9.21 4.99
CA THR A 703 -47.19 9.02 3.54
C THR A 703 -47.57 7.60 3.14
N PHE A 704 -47.20 6.58 3.92
CA PHE A 704 -47.58 5.19 3.65
C PHE A 704 -48.98 4.82 4.18
N VAL A 705 -49.55 5.62 5.09
CA VAL A 705 -50.87 5.37 5.69
C VAL A 705 -51.99 6.15 4.99
N GLY A 706 -51.66 7.22 4.26
CA GLY A 706 -52.58 7.97 3.39
C GLY A 706 -52.52 7.49 1.95
#